data_AF-A0AA39CSR5-F1
#
_entry.id   AF-A0AA39CSR5-F1
#
_cell.length_a   1.000
_cell.length_b   1.000
_cell.length_c   1.000
_cell.angle_alpha   90.00
_cell.angle_beta   90.00
_cell.angle_gamma   90.00
#
_symmetry.space_group_name_H-M   'P 1'
#
loop_
_entity.id
_entity.type
_entity.pdbx_description
1 polymer ?
#
loop_
_entity_poly.entity_id
_entity_poly.type
_entity_poly.pdbx_seq_one_letter_code
_entity_poly.pdbx_strand_id
1 'polypeptide(L)'
;MPFHPFQPSGLSLALAVALGLSSTEQASAQATDTAATPTQLDAVTVTAQKREQSIKDVPISIAAVTGQDIEKQNFTDFERLSTRIPGFFVQQQTDSSASFVMRGIEAGNSGAVSEPSISFFLNDVDTSRSRGMLKELFDIERVEVAKGPQGTLYGRGAQIGAIAVYTRKADPSNVEWQLEGQLGNHGLYSATAIYNTPLVKDELGLRLAVRKRERDGYASNLAGGPKLNDDDMGAARMSLRWQPSDALSMDLIVDHQADDDGFVMTKAINVASPGGDTSPFSDAAQNSYDPPQRRRQTGVTLLTDWNLSDAWQLRSISAWRKVEFSESWDIDGTAYPFLIGRNLADNQRILSQEFRLGFDDGGMFRANVGAGYYQDSTYNLAETVINEQYLLAGFPRVATPVTRYLGRAVTEGVATRTSTRNRRGSASAYANVSWDLLPVVTLDAGVRYTRDQARVRNWARVSTIDGVAPIAMPNGLGNSLGQEFSTDGDFNLLQPRAALTWKLSEQINLYAGVSRGLRSGYPQISFAAPVNGQPRPVFGKLGTEEVLNYEIGAKGTLGKRLYFDAAAFTYDYKDFQTRASDITVGMVNAGKASAQGLELSGALQLTPELTLSAAYAYLHTRYDTFNEVVNGVLVDRSGNVFRMAPKHTASLSLDWRAPAFGRWEVFANGNYAWRSRYYLNNDNLDSESQKAFGLLDLRAGFERNDGALMVEAYVENAQDREWVRDIGNGGKFFGVPTAIRANPRMFGIRIQVIGTHNSYSQPADARVFTVMDPLLKPVIDGMMKQMPEQMRQAFADEHPHAFDGGLQPALDYRFPTLDTQLRSGLRSVELDLNVDHEGGRFSDPLPYRLLRARGVDDLEPLHDAALREPGLKTLHMVDVDFRSSCPTFRLCLQQLRGWSDANPGHTPVFVLLEPKFSSFTTAVTGATPVQPFDARAFSEMDASIASILGRERVITPDDVRGQQPTLEAAARAGQWPTLSAARGKFVFLMIVPGLNLKTFGPYLQGHPNLEGRIAFVQGRPGMDHTAFVMIDNALTRGDEIRTLVGEGYLVRSRADIDTGEARANDTSRREAALASGAQIISTDYPFTPNIFGNDYVVKPFAQGLRANPVNGAAGIAQPRP
;
A
#
# COMPACT_ATOMS: atom_id res chain seq x y z
N MET A 1 48.19 41.72 11.02
CA MET A 1 47.57 42.89 11.68
C MET A 1 46.16 42.47 12.11
N PRO A 2 45.64 42.94 13.27
CA PRO A 2 44.38 42.46 13.83
C PRO A 2 43.18 43.33 13.45
N PHE A 3 41.99 42.73 13.35
CA PHE A 3 40.72 43.38 13.69
C PHE A 3 39.70 42.35 14.21
N HIS A 4 39.19 42.65 15.40
CA HIS A 4 38.05 42.06 16.12
C HIS A 4 37.30 43.26 16.77
N PRO A 5 36.08 43.11 17.32
CA PRO A 5 35.15 41.98 17.28
C PRO A 5 33.75 42.40 16.75
N PHE A 6 32.76 41.49 16.78
CA PHE A 6 31.45 41.77 17.39
C PHE A 6 30.79 40.45 17.85
N GLN A 7 29.75 40.54 18.68
CA GLN A 7 29.29 39.44 19.55
C GLN A 7 28.18 38.57 18.93
N PRO A 8 28.12 37.27 19.25
CA PRO A 8 26.92 36.46 19.05
C PRO A 8 25.92 36.66 20.21
N SER A 9 24.77 37.27 19.92
CA SER A 9 23.60 37.23 20.83
C SER A 9 22.90 35.88 20.68
N GLY A 10 22.86 35.07 21.74
CA GLY A 10 22.34 33.71 21.68
C GLY A 10 20.80 33.61 21.75
N LEU A 11 20.26 32.51 21.22
CA LEU A 11 18.97 31.97 21.61
C LEU A 11 19.14 30.48 21.97
N SER A 12 19.17 30.18 23.27
CA SER A 12 19.39 28.82 23.77
C SER A 12 18.06 28.07 23.89
N LEU A 13 17.73 27.23 22.91
CA LEU A 13 16.56 26.33 23.01
C LEU A 13 16.91 25.06 23.81
N ALA A 14 17.13 25.23 25.11
CA ALA A 14 17.44 24.12 26.02
C ALA A 14 16.14 23.43 26.50
N LEU A 15 15.80 22.29 25.91
CA LEU A 15 14.65 21.48 26.33
C LEU A 15 15.01 20.66 27.59
N ALA A 16 14.93 21.31 28.76
CA ALA A 16 15.22 20.69 30.04
C ALA A 16 14.05 19.81 30.53
N VAL A 17 14.23 18.49 30.54
CA VAL A 17 13.29 17.56 31.17
C VAL A 17 13.43 17.62 32.69
N ALA A 18 12.55 18.37 33.35
CA ALA A 18 12.51 18.51 34.80
C ALA A 18 11.59 17.45 35.43
N LEU A 19 12.17 16.40 36.01
CA LEU A 19 11.45 15.42 36.84
C LEU A 19 11.10 16.02 38.21
N GLY A 20 9.96 16.71 38.28
CA GLY A 20 9.40 17.25 39.52
C GLY A 20 8.47 16.26 40.22
N LEU A 21 8.99 15.48 41.17
CA LEU A 21 8.14 14.74 42.11
C LEU A 21 7.53 15.70 43.13
N SER A 22 6.21 15.68 43.28
CA SER A 22 5.47 16.33 44.37
C SER A 22 4.19 15.55 44.62
N SER A 23 3.88 15.31 45.90
CA SER A 23 2.82 14.40 46.35
C SER A 23 1.62 15.15 46.94
N THR A 24 0.48 14.45 47.03
CA THR A 24 -0.85 14.94 47.46
C THR A 24 -1.47 15.99 46.51
N GLU A 25 -2.80 16.04 46.33
CA GLU A 25 -3.89 15.49 47.15
C GLU A 25 -4.95 14.72 46.31
N GLN A 26 -5.83 13.95 46.95
CA GLN A 26 -6.84 13.14 46.25
C GLN A 26 -8.09 13.95 45.88
N ALA A 27 -8.52 13.85 44.62
CA ALA A 27 -9.88 14.17 44.20
C ALA A 27 -10.44 12.98 43.39
N SER A 28 -11.40 12.25 43.97
CA SER A 28 -12.01 11.08 43.35
C SER A 28 -13.07 11.49 42.32
N ALA A 29 -12.75 11.33 41.03
CA ALA A 29 -13.75 11.29 39.97
C ALA A 29 -13.82 9.86 39.41
N GLN A 30 -15.01 9.26 39.36
CA GLN A 30 -15.18 7.93 38.79
C GLN A 30 -15.12 8.02 37.26
N ALA A 31 -13.95 7.71 36.67
CA ALA A 31 -13.84 7.51 35.24
C ALA A 31 -14.68 6.29 34.83
N THR A 32 -15.67 6.49 33.96
CA THR A 32 -16.47 5.39 33.39
C THR A 32 -15.71 4.79 32.22
N ASP A 33 -15.49 3.48 32.25
CA ASP A 33 -14.59 2.80 31.32
C ASP A 33 -15.22 2.74 29.91
N THR A 34 -14.76 3.64 29.03
CA THR A 34 -15.26 3.78 27.66
C THR A 34 -14.17 3.36 26.69
N ALA A 35 -14.43 2.26 25.96
CA ALA A 35 -13.46 1.63 25.07
C ALA A 35 -12.82 2.63 24.08
N ALA A 36 -11.55 2.39 23.78
CA ALA A 36 -10.72 3.33 23.02
C ALA A 36 -10.54 2.91 21.57
N THR A 37 -11.00 3.75 20.65
CA THR A 37 -10.65 3.70 19.22
C THR A 37 -9.13 3.78 19.07
N PRO A 38 -8.49 2.85 18.33
CA PRO A 38 -7.05 2.87 18.11
C PRO A 38 -6.64 4.02 17.18
N THR A 39 -5.39 4.47 17.29
CA THR A 39 -4.77 5.37 16.30
C THR A 39 -4.45 4.61 15.00
N GLN A 40 -4.33 5.34 13.88
CA GLN A 40 -4.08 4.79 12.52
C GLN A 40 -2.94 3.75 12.41
N LEU A 41 -1.94 3.79 13.31
CA LEU A 41 -0.82 2.83 13.33
C LEU A 41 -1.06 1.56 14.16
N ASP A 42 -2.00 1.55 15.13
CA ASP A 42 -2.33 0.36 15.92
C ASP A 42 -3.11 -0.69 15.08
N ALA A 43 -3.80 -0.23 14.03
CA ALA A 43 -4.57 -1.04 13.10
C ALA A 43 -3.74 -1.65 11.94
N VAL A 44 -2.45 -1.30 11.79
CA VAL A 44 -1.64 -1.76 10.64
C VAL A 44 -1.25 -3.22 10.81
N THR A 45 -1.91 -4.09 10.03
CA THR A 45 -1.55 -5.50 9.91
C THR A 45 -0.27 -5.68 9.09
N VAL A 46 0.66 -6.49 9.61
CA VAL A 46 1.94 -6.86 8.98
C VAL A 46 2.09 -8.37 8.91
N THR A 47 2.87 -8.84 7.93
CA THR A 47 3.17 -10.26 7.68
C THR A 47 4.58 -10.67 8.12
N ALA A 48 5.22 -9.83 8.95
CA ALA A 48 6.58 -9.94 9.45
C ALA A 48 6.98 -11.33 10.00
N GLN A 49 6.09 -12.04 10.68
CA GLN A 49 6.34 -13.39 11.22
C GLN A 49 5.87 -14.53 10.29
N LYS A 50 5.64 -14.23 9.01
CA LYS A 50 4.99 -15.12 8.03
C LYS A 50 3.58 -15.57 8.44
N ARG A 51 2.89 -14.72 9.20
CA ARG A 51 1.46 -14.71 9.55
C ARG A 51 1.03 -13.25 9.74
N GLU A 52 -0.26 -12.97 9.65
CA GLU A 52 -0.83 -11.63 9.84
C GLU A 52 -0.97 -11.27 11.33
N GLN A 53 -0.49 -10.10 11.74
CA GLN A 53 -0.56 -9.57 13.12
C GLN A 53 -0.58 -8.03 13.11
N SER A 54 -1.11 -7.38 14.16
CA SER A 54 -0.89 -5.93 14.35
C SER A 54 0.60 -5.65 14.58
N ILE A 55 1.11 -4.57 13.98
CA ILE A 55 2.49 -4.11 14.09
C ILE A 55 2.98 -3.89 15.54
N LYS A 56 2.05 -3.61 16.48
CA LYS A 56 2.38 -3.43 17.91
C LYS A 56 2.75 -4.74 18.62
N ASP A 57 2.25 -5.88 18.14
CA ASP A 57 2.44 -7.20 18.75
C ASP A 57 3.66 -7.96 18.20
N VAL A 58 4.39 -7.38 17.24
CA VAL A 58 5.59 -7.99 16.64
C VAL A 58 6.86 -7.54 17.40
N PRO A 59 7.59 -8.46 18.08
CA PRO A 59 8.81 -8.14 18.84
C PRO A 59 10.07 -8.01 17.97
N ILE A 60 10.01 -7.14 16.96
CA ILE A 60 11.14 -6.63 16.17
C ILE A 60 10.84 -5.17 15.82
N SER A 61 11.86 -4.33 15.63
CA SER A 61 11.64 -3.02 15.02
C SER A 61 11.25 -3.21 13.54
N ILE A 62 10.08 -2.68 13.16
CA ILE A 62 9.52 -2.75 11.82
C ILE A 62 8.74 -1.48 11.53
N ALA A 63 8.91 -0.92 10.34
CA ALA A 63 8.01 0.09 9.80
C ALA A 63 7.11 -0.56 8.74
N ALA A 64 5.86 -0.11 8.65
CA ALA A 64 4.96 -0.46 7.55
C ALA A 64 4.28 0.80 7.00
N VAL A 65 4.07 0.84 5.69
CA VAL A 65 3.46 1.96 4.96
C VAL A 65 2.34 1.37 4.10
N THR A 66 1.11 1.86 4.24
CA THR A 66 -0.03 1.30 3.49
C THR A 66 -0.03 1.80 2.03
N GLY A 67 -0.74 1.11 1.15
CA GLY A 67 -1.00 1.59 -0.22
C GLY A 67 -1.67 2.97 -0.24
N GLN A 68 -2.61 3.21 0.68
CA GLN A 68 -3.27 4.51 0.81
C GLN A 68 -2.28 5.62 1.22
N ASP A 69 -1.32 5.34 2.10
CA ASP A 69 -0.26 6.29 2.46
C ASP A 69 0.70 6.54 1.29
N ILE A 70 1.09 5.48 0.56
CA ILE A 70 1.95 5.58 -0.64
C ILE A 70 1.29 6.48 -1.69
N GLU A 71 -0.01 6.32 -1.91
CA GLU A 71 -0.80 7.11 -2.87
C GLU A 71 -1.04 8.55 -2.39
N LYS A 72 -1.45 8.77 -1.13
CA LYS A 72 -1.66 10.11 -0.55
C LYS A 72 -0.36 10.92 -0.43
N GLN A 73 0.78 10.26 -0.16
CA GLN A 73 2.09 10.90 -0.04
C GLN A 73 2.91 10.89 -1.34
N ASN A 74 2.35 10.37 -2.44
CA ASN A 74 2.97 10.29 -3.77
C ASN A 74 4.40 9.69 -3.72
N PHE A 75 4.55 8.61 -2.95
CA PHE A 75 5.80 7.86 -2.83
C PHE A 75 6.00 6.99 -4.08
N THR A 76 6.32 7.62 -5.22
CA THR A 76 6.53 6.90 -6.48
C THR A 76 7.69 5.92 -6.44
N ASP A 77 8.66 6.09 -5.52
CA ASP A 77 9.88 5.30 -5.43
C ASP A 77 10.35 5.12 -3.97
N PHE A 78 11.38 4.29 -3.78
CA PHE A 78 11.94 3.99 -2.46
C PHE A 78 12.82 5.10 -1.86
N GLU A 79 13.42 5.99 -2.66
CA GLU A 79 14.20 7.12 -2.12
C GLU A 79 13.24 8.06 -1.35
N ARG A 80 12.08 8.36 -1.95
CA ARG A 80 10.97 9.11 -1.33
C ARG A 80 10.43 8.43 -0.08
N LEU A 81 10.03 7.16 -0.19
CA LEU A 81 9.47 6.38 0.92
C LEU A 81 10.43 6.33 2.12
N SER A 82 11.74 6.27 1.85
CA SER A 82 12.75 6.23 2.91
C SER A 82 12.83 7.51 3.75
N THR A 83 12.37 8.66 3.26
CA THR A 83 12.39 9.93 4.03
C THR A 83 11.57 9.87 5.32
N ARG A 84 10.53 9.01 5.38
CA ARG A 84 9.71 8.81 6.60
C ARG A 84 10.17 7.66 7.50
N ILE A 85 11.12 6.81 7.09
CA ILE A 85 11.55 5.64 7.87
C ILE A 85 12.91 5.94 8.55
N PRO A 86 12.98 6.05 9.89
CA PRO A 86 14.23 6.33 10.58
C PRO A 86 15.25 5.20 10.36
N GLY A 87 16.54 5.55 10.26
CA GLY A 87 17.61 4.57 10.10
C GLY A 87 17.63 3.82 8.75
N PHE A 88 16.80 4.22 7.77
CA PHE A 88 16.68 3.61 6.45
C PHE A 88 16.83 4.67 5.35
N PHE A 89 17.60 4.38 4.30
CA PHE A 89 17.64 5.20 3.09
C PHE A 89 18.13 4.44 1.85
N VAL A 90 17.93 5.02 0.67
CA VAL A 90 18.40 4.46 -0.61
C VAL A 90 19.64 5.20 -1.09
N GLN A 91 20.64 4.45 -1.56
CA GLN A 91 21.73 4.94 -2.39
C GLN A 91 21.50 4.51 -3.83
N GLN A 92 21.23 5.46 -4.72
CA GLN A 92 21.05 5.22 -6.15
C GLN A 92 22.37 5.57 -6.88
N GLN A 93 23.06 4.55 -7.41
CA GLN A 93 24.31 4.75 -8.17
C GLN A 93 24.03 5.00 -9.66
N THR A 94 23.05 4.31 -10.21
CA THR A 94 22.40 4.62 -11.49
C THR A 94 20.90 4.43 -11.32
N ASP A 95 20.05 5.01 -12.18
CA ASP A 95 18.61 5.08 -11.90
C ASP A 95 17.95 3.68 -11.82
N SER A 96 18.45 2.72 -12.61
CA SER A 96 18.13 1.29 -12.55
C SER A 96 19.07 0.44 -11.65
N SER A 97 19.86 1.06 -10.76
CA SER A 97 20.74 0.38 -9.78
C SER A 97 20.70 1.03 -8.39
N ALA A 98 19.59 0.81 -7.68
CA ALA A 98 19.45 1.15 -6.26
C ALA A 98 20.17 0.15 -5.33
N SER A 99 20.70 0.65 -4.22
CA SER A 99 21.23 -0.10 -3.09
C SER A 99 20.60 0.44 -1.80
N PHE A 100 20.16 -0.44 -0.91
CA PHE A 100 19.46 -0.04 0.32
C PHE A 100 20.45 0.08 1.49
N VAL A 101 20.21 1.03 2.39
CA VAL A 101 21.00 1.22 3.61
C VAL A 101 20.07 1.14 4.81
N MET A 102 20.37 0.27 5.77
CA MET A 102 19.57 0.06 6.97
C MET A 102 20.50 -0.02 8.19
N ARG A 103 20.21 0.77 9.23
CA ARG A 103 21.03 0.88 10.45
C ARG A 103 22.55 1.06 10.14
N GLY A 104 22.84 1.85 9.10
CA GLY A 104 24.18 2.22 8.63
C GLY A 104 24.98 1.11 7.95
N ILE A 105 24.33 0.03 7.53
CA ILE A 105 24.91 -1.01 6.68
C ILE A 105 24.21 -0.95 5.32
N GLU A 106 25.01 -0.95 4.26
CA GLU A 106 24.54 -1.07 2.89
C GLU A 106 24.24 -2.55 2.56
N ALA A 107 23.16 -2.81 1.81
CA ALA A 107 22.90 -4.08 1.13
C ALA A 107 24.13 -4.52 0.32
N GLY A 108 24.78 -3.55 -0.34
CA GLY A 108 25.90 -3.74 -1.25
C GLY A 108 25.40 -3.89 -2.69
N ASN A 109 25.92 -3.08 -3.62
CA ASN A 109 25.60 -3.25 -5.04
C ASN A 109 26.02 -4.65 -5.51
N SER A 110 25.03 -5.50 -5.81
CA SER A 110 25.20 -6.94 -5.90
C SER A 110 25.67 -7.36 -7.30
N GLY A 111 26.99 -7.27 -7.49
CA GLY A 111 27.70 -7.91 -8.59
C GLY A 111 27.38 -9.41 -8.68
N ALA A 112 27.60 -10.02 -9.85
CA ALA A 112 27.03 -11.31 -10.27
C ALA A 112 27.21 -12.54 -9.34
N VAL A 113 28.04 -12.45 -8.30
CA VAL A 113 28.39 -13.53 -7.36
C VAL A 113 28.10 -13.23 -5.89
N SER A 114 27.92 -11.96 -5.51
CA SER A 114 27.77 -11.52 -4.11
C SER A 114 26.31 -11.46 -3.68
N GLU A 115 26.02 -11.87 -2.44
CA GLU A 115 24.71 -11.66 -1.83
C GLU A 115 24.60 -10.28 -1.16
N PRO A 116 23.39 -9.69 -1.15
CA PRO A 116 23.10 -8.51 -0.35
C PRO A 116 22.99 -8.86 1.15
N SER A 117 23.15 -7.87 2.03
CA SER A 117 22.92 -7.99 3.48
C SER A 117 21.47 -7.65 3.91
N ILE A 118 20.70 -7.02 3.03
CA ILE A 118 19.26 -6.74 3.16
C ILE A 118 18.54 -7.49 2.04
N SER A 119 17.50 -8.25 2.37
CA SER A 119 16.66 -8.89 1.35
C SER A 119 15.49 -8.03 0.90
N PHE A 120 15.03 -8.25 -0.31
CA PHE A 120 13.85 -7.61 -0.89
C PHE A 120 12.91 -8.65 -1.47
N PHE A 121 11.62 -8.54 -1.13
CA PHE A 121 10.58 -9.48 -1.54
C PHE A 121 9.47 -8.73 -2.26
N LEU A 122 9.11 -9.21 -3.45
CA LEU A 122 7.89 -8.80 -4.15
C LEU A 122 6.89 -9.95 -4.08
N ASN A 123 5.78 -9.77 -3.36
CA ASN A 123 4.78 -10.80 -3.11
C ASN A 123 5.40 -12.11 -2.56
N ASP A 124 6.15 -12.00 -1.45
CA ASP A 124 6.96 -13.07 -0.85
C ASP A 124 8.15 -13.62 -1.68
N VAL A 125 8.39 -13.16 -2.92
CA VAL A 125 9.45 -13.69 -3.79
C VAL A 125 10.77 -12.92 -3.66
N ASP A 126 11.85 -13.62 -3.28
CA ASP A 126 13.22 -13.08 -3.21
C ASP A 126 13.64 -12.46 -4.56
N THR A 127 13.86 -11.16 -4.52
CA THR A 127 14.26 -10.29 -5.64
C THR A 127 15.43 -9.39 -5.23
N SER A 128 16.22 -9.82 -4.25
CA SER A 128 17.15 -9.00 -3.47
C SER A 128 18.37 -8.44 -4.23
N ARG A 129 18.61 -8.85 -5.48
CA ARG A 129 19.71 -8.32 -6.29
C ARG A 129 19.33 -6.96 -6.88
N SER A 130 20.19 -5.94 -6.77
CA SER A 130 19.91 -4.54 -7.13
C SER A 130 19.15 -4.34 -8.45
N ARG A 131 19.55 -5.08 -9.49
CA ARG A 131 18.95 -5.01 -10.84
C ARG A 131 17.55 -5.63 -10.94
N GLY A 132 17.18 -6.56 -10.05
CA GLY A 132 15.86 -7.21 -9.99
C GLY A 132 14.85 -6.55 -9.04
N MET A 133 15.17 -5.37 -8.50
CA MET A 133 14.31 -4.63 -7.58
C MET A 133 13.34 -3.72 -8.35
N LEU A 134 12.13 -3.56 -7.81
CA LEU A 134 11.10 -2.68 -8.35
C LEU A 134 11.56 -1.20 -8.34
N LYS A 135 11.44 -0.46 -9.45
CA LYS A 135 11.81 0.99 -9.51
C LYS A 135 10.72 1.85 -8.86
N GLU A 136 9.47 1.63 -9.29
CA GLU A 136 8.32 2.45 -8.88
C GLU A 136 7.22 1.69 -8.14
N LEU A 137 6.57 2.39 -7.21
CA LEU A 137 5.47 1.92 -6.38
C LEU A 137 4.14 2.36 -7.00
N PHE A 138 3.40 1.42 -7.62
CA PHE A 138 2.04 1.65 -8.10
C PHE A 138 1.15 0.41 -7.90
N ASP A 139 -0.14 0.67 -7.62
CA ASP A 139 -1.13 -0.36 -7.25
C ASP A 139 -0.62 -1.26 -6.10
N ILE A 140 -0.11 -0.62 -5.03
CA ILE A 140 0.52 -1.28 -3.89
C ILE A 140 -0.52 -1.48 -2.77
N GLU A 141 -0.42 -2.59 -2.05
CA GLU A 141 -1.23 -2.90 -0.87
C GLU A 141 -0.54 -2.41 0.41
N ARG A 142 0.75 -2.73 0.57
CA ARG A 142 1.66 -2.19 1.61
C ARG A 142 3.13 -2.41 1.28
N VAL A 143 4.00 -1.68 1.96
CA VAL A 143 5.45 -1.96 2.08
C VAL A 143 5.79 -2.17 3.55
N GLU A 144 6.41 -3.31 3.88
CA GLU A 144 6.97 -3.64 5.19
C GLU A 144 8.50 -3.51 5.16
N VAL A 145 9.10 -2.89 6.18
CA VAL A 145 10.56 -2.73 6.35
C VAL A 145 10.95 -3.25 7.73
N ALA A 146 11.30 -4.53 7.80
CA ALA A 146 11.68 -5.22 9.03
C ALA A 146 13.18 -5.10 9.28
N LYS A 147 13.57 -4.66 10.47
CA LYS A 147 14.97 -4.36 10.83
C LYS A 147 15.59 -5.45 11.69
N GLY A 148 16.92 -5.47 11.73
CA GLY A 148 17.68 -6.53 12.40
C GLY A 148 17.62 -7.89 11.69
N PRO A 149 18.35 -8.90 12.17
CA PRO A 149 18.46 -10.17 11.47
C PRO A 149 17.13 -10.94 11.34
N GLN A 150 16.59 -10.98 10.13
CA GLN A 150 15.32 -11.65 9.81
C GLN A 150 15.49 -12.98 9.04
N GLY A 151 16.72 -13.43 8.83
CA GLY A 151 17.04 -14.63 8.05
C GLY A 151 16.42 -15.96 8.53
N THR A 152 15.90 -16.04 9.75
CA THR A 152 15.05 -17.19 10.15
C THR A 152 13.75 -17.24 9.31
N LEU A 153 13.07 -16.11 9.20
CA LEU A 153 11.72 -15.97 8.64
C LEU A 153 11.75 -15.67 7.13
N TYR A 154 12.65 -14.76 6.73
CA TYR A 154 12.81 -14.33 5.35
C TYR A 154 13.92 -15.06 4.59
N GLY A 155 14.83 -15.76 5.30
CA GLY A 155 15.83 -16.61 4.67
C GLY A 155 17.08 -15.90 4.17
N ARG A 156 17.51 -16.29 2.96
CA ARG A 156 18.76 -15.89 2.30
C ARG A 156 18.82 -14.37 2.12
N GLY A 157 19.99 -13.77 2.33
CA GLY A 157 20.23 -12.32 2.21
C GLY A 157 19.72 -11.46 3.38
N ALA A 158 18.79 -11.95 4.21
CA ALA A 158 18.14 -11.15 5.27
C ALA A 158 19.01 -11.06 6.55
N GLN A 159 20.28 -10.71 6.38
CA GLN A 159 21.30 -10.69 7.41
C GLN A 159 21.01 -9.60 8.46
N ILE A 160 20.59 -8.41 8.03
CA ILE A 160 20.37 -7.24 8.89
C ILE A 160 18.97 -6.62 8.76
N GLY A 161 18.14 -7.14 7.85
CA GLY A 161 16.78 -6.69 7.63
C GLY A 161 16.16 -7.28 6.37
N ALA A 162 14.88 -6.98 6.14
CA ALA A 162 14.15 -7.33 4.94
C ALA A 162 13.14 -6.22 4.57
N ILE A 163 12.98 -6.00 3.27
CA ILE A 163 11.93 -5.16 2.69
C ILE A 163 10.94 -6.10 2.00
N ALA A 164 9.64 -5.98 2.26
CA ALA A 164 8.62 -6.77 1.61
C ALA A 164 7.52 -5.86 1.02
N VAL A 165 7.26 -6.03 -0.27
CA VAL A 165 6.27 -5.28 -1.04
C VAL A 165 5.14 -6.21 -1.42
N TYR A 166 3.93 -5.82 -1.06
CA TYR A 166 2.71 -6.54 -1.40
C TYR A 166 1.92 -5.71 -2.40
N THR A 167 1.65 -6.27 -3.57
CA THR A 167 0.85 -5.62 -4.62
C THR A 167 -0.62 -5.94 -4.44
N ARG A 168 -1.54 -5.00 -4.70
CA ARG A 168 -2.97 -5.29 -4.61
C ARG A 168 -3.32 -6.50 -5.48
N LYS A 169 -3.99 -7.48 -4.87
CA LYS A 169 -4.49 -8.69 -5.54
C LYS A 169 -5.75 -8.35 -6.35
N ALA A 170 -6.19 -9.28 -7.20
CA ALA A 170 -7.47 -9.14 -7.88
C ALA A 170 -8.62 -9.49 -6.93
N ASP A 171 -9.71 -8.73 -6.99
CA ASP A 171 -10.90 -8.92 -6.16
C ASP A 171 -12.06 -9.47 -7.03
N PRO A 172 -12.60 -10.67 -6.74
CA PRO A 172 -13.69 -11.25 -7.51
C PRO A 172 -15.09 -10.73 -7.10
N SER A 173 -15.21 -9.82 -6.13
CA SER A 173 -16.49 -9.31 -5.64
C SER A 173 -16.95 -8.01 -6.31
N ASN A 174 -16.00 -7.16 -6.75
CA ASN A 174 -16.25 -5.77 -7.13
C ASN A 174 -15.60 -5.34 -8.46
N VAL A 175 -16.08 -4.22 -8.99
CA VAL A 175 -15.39 -3.47 -10.05
C VAL A 175 -14.76 -2.23 -9.40
N GLU A 176 -13.44 -2.12 -9.49
CA GLU A 176 -12.67 -0.96 -9.06
C GLU A 176 -12.00 -0.37 -10.31
N TRP A 177 -11.93 0.95 -10.44
CA TRP A 177 -11.07 1.57 -11.43
C TRP A 177 -10.47 2.87 -10.90
N GLN A 178 -9.26 3.16 -11.36
CA GLN A 178 -8.54 4.37 -11.07
C GLN A 178 -7.80 4.86 -12.32
N LEU A 179 -7.84 6.17 -12.54
CA LEU A 179 -6.97 6.87 -13.46
C LEU A 179 -6.15 7.91 -12.68
N GLU A 180 -4.85 8.00 -12.96
CA GLU A 180 -3.94 9.03 -12.42
C GLU A 180 -3.14 9.66 -13.57
N GLY A 181 -3.01 10.99 -13.56
CA GLY A 181 -2.13 11.75 -14.46
C GLY A 181 -1.29 12.76 -13.68
N GLN A 182 -0.01 12.88 -14.02
CA GLN A 182 0.95 13.77 -13.37
C GLN A 182 1.76 14.56 -14.42
N LEU A 183 1.99 15.84 -14.17
CA LEU A 183 2.82 16.74 -15.00
C LEU A 183 3.76 17.54 -14.10
N GLY A 184 5.01 17.78 -14.51
CA GLY A 184 5.99 18.50 -13.67
C GLY A 184 7.16 19.13 -14.42
N ASN A 185 8.14 19.64 -13.65
CA ASN A 185 9.36 20.22 -14.21
C ASN A 185 10.25 19.16 -14.90
N HIS A 186 11.15 19.65 -15.77
CA HIS A 186 11.97 18.80 -16.66
C HIS A 186 11.11 17.89 -17.56
N GLY A 187 10.02 18.43 -18.13
CA GLY A 187 9.18 17.68 -19.07
C GLY A 187 8.45 16.47 -18.48
N LEU A 188 8.46 16.30 -17.14
CA LEU A 188 7.86 15.15 -16.47
C LEU A 188 6.41 14.97 -16.89
N TYR A 189 6.09 13.80 -17.41
CA TYR A 189 4.72 13.30 -17.44
C TYR A 189 4.65 11.87 -16.91
N SER A 190 3.55 11.53 -16.26
CA SER A 190 3.23 10.16 -15.89
C SER A 190 1.73 9.90 -15.97
N ALA A 191 1.36 8.68 -16.36
CA ALA A 191 0.00 8.20 -16.40
C ALA A 191 -0.08 6.80 -15.79
N THR A 192 -1.09 6.57 -14.93
CA THR A 192 -1.41 5.27 -14.35
C THR A 192 -2.87 4.93 -14.63
N ALA A 193 -3.16 3.70 -15.01
CA ALA A 193 -4.51 3.18 -15.11
C ALA A 193 -4.60 1.82 -14.40
N ILE A 194 -5.64 1.67 -13.57
CA ILE A 194 -5.92 0.46 -12.79
C ILE A 194 -7.37 0.07 -13.03
N TYR A 195 -7.62 -1.22 -13.26
CA TYR A 195 -8.95 -1.77 -13.45
C TYR A 195 -9.06 -3.16 -12.83
N ASN A 196 -10.07 -3.37 -11.98
CA ASN A 196 -10.42 -4.65 -11.38
C ASN A 196 -11.83 -5.06 -11.82
N THR A 197 -12.05 -6.35 -12.09
CA THR A 197 -13.38 -6.90 -12.39
C THR A 197 -13.49 -8.36 -11.96
N PRO A 198 -14.67 -8.83 -11.52
CA PRO A 198 -15.00 -10.25 -11.61
C PRO A 198 -14.95 -10.71 -13.08
N LEU A 199 -14.46 -11.93 -13.29
CA LEU A 199 -14.66 -12.75 -14.49
C LEU A 199 -15.69 -13.85 -14.21
N VAL A 200 -15.55 -14.51 -13.05
CA VAL A 200 -16.60 -15.31 -12.40
C VAL A 200 -16.78 -14.72 -11.02
N LYS A 201 -18.00 -14.35 -10.68
CA LYS A 201 -18.26 -13.53 -9.51
C LYS A 201 -18.05 -14.31 -8.21
N ASP A 202 -17.37 -13.67 -7.26
CA ASP A 202 -16.93 -14.21 -5.98
C ASP A 202 -15.97 -15.43 -6.09
N GLU A 203 -15.59 -15.85 -7.30
CA GLU A 203 -14.71 -17.00 -7.58
C GLU A 203 -13.44 -16.63 -8.38
N LEU A 204 -13.55 -15.89 -9.48
CA LEU A 204 -12.46 -15.58 -10.41
C LEU A 204 -12.39 -14.07 -10.69
N GLY A 205 -11.37 -13.39 -10.17
CA GLY A 205 -11.17 -11.94 -10.32
C GLY A 205 -9.97 -11.61 -11.18
N LEU A 206 -10.06 -10.54 -11.98
CA LEU A 206 -8.98 -10.01 -12.81
C LEU A 206 -8.67 -8.56 -12.43
N ARG A 207 -7.39 -8.27 -12.18
CA ARG A 207 -6.86 -6.91 -12.02
C ARG A 207 -5.79 -6.63 -13.08
N LEU A 208 -5.87 -5.45 -13.68
CA LEU A 208 -4.90 -4.90 -14.60
C LEU A 208 -4.41 -3.57 -14.03
N ALA A 209 -3.09 -3.39 -13.95
CA ALA A 209 -2.46 -2.12 -13.57
C ALA A 209 -1.34 -1.79 -14.55
N VAL A 210 -1.36 -0.59 -15.12
CA VAL A 210 -0.35 -0.10 -16.06
C VAL A 210 0.11 1.31 -15.68
N ARG A 211 1.40 1.58 -15.88
CA ARG A 211 2.02 2.89 -15.61
C ARG A 211 3.07 3.20 -16.68
N LYS A 212 3.09 4.45 -17.12
CA LYS A 212 4.14 5.02 -17.99
C LYS A 212 4.58 6.35 -17.40
N ARG A 213 5.89 6.59 -17.42
CA ARG A 213 6.54 7.81 -16.92
C ARG A 213 7.70 8.16 -17.85
N GLU A 214 7.84 9.44 -18.18
CA GLU A 214 8.99 10.01 -18.87
C GLU A 214 9.36 11.37 -18.24
N ARG A 215 10.65 11.70 -18.18
CA ARG A 215 11.19 13.00 -17.76
C ARG A 215 12.49 13.30 -18.51
N ASP A 216 12.66 14.53 -18.99
CA ASP A 216 13.93 15.03 -19.51
C ASP A 216 15.05 14.91 -18.46
N GLY A 217 16.29 14.77 -18.93
CA GLY A 217 17.47 15.00 -18.10
C GLY A 217 17.49 16.41 -17.52
N TYR A 218 17.92 16.52 -16.26
CA TYR A 218 17.99 17.81 -15.56
C TYR A 218 19.38 18.48 -15.56
N ALA A 219 20.40 17.77 -16.05
CA ALA A 219 21.75 18.31 -16.25
C ALA A 219 22.13 18.30 -17.74
N SER A 220 22.81 19.35 -18.20
CA SER A 220 23.33 19.42 -19.57
C SER A 220 24.63 18.61 -19.69
N ASN A 221 24.87 17.99 -20.84
CA ASN A 221 26.20 17.49 -21.18
C ASN A 221 27.00 18.54 -21.97
N LEU A 222 27.99 19.15 -21.32
CA LEU A 222 28.86 20.18 -21.90
C LEU A 222 29.84 19.61 -22.95
N ALA A 223 30.03 18.29 -23.02
CA ALA A 223 30.75 17.64 -24.12
C ALA A 223 29.88 17.44 -25.38
N GLY A 224 28.58 17.76 -25.30
CA GLY A 224 27.58 17.46 -26.33
C GLY A 224 26.94 16.07 -26.14
N GLY A 225 25.80 15.86 -26.80
CA GLY A 225 24.95 14.68 -26.61
C GLY A 225 23.60 15.02 -25.97
N PRO A 226 22.87 14.01 -25.44
CA PRO A 226 21.63 14.24 -24.70
C PRO A 226 21.89 14.91 -23.35
N LYS A 227 20.81 15.33 -22.68
CA LYS A 227 20.85 15.67 -21.25
C LYS A 227 21.07 14.40 -20.41
N LEU A 228 21.46 14.60 -19.15
CA LEU A 228 21.83 13.55 -18.20
C LEU A 228 20.79 13.46 -17.06
N ASN A 229 20.65 12.26 -16.48
CA ASN A 229 19.63 11.90 -15.48
C ASN A 229 18.20 12.14 -15.98
N ASP A 230 17.91 11.69 -17.20
CA ASP A 230 16.56 11.40 -17.71
C ASP A 230 15.97 10.15 -17.01
N ASP A 231 14.69 9.87 -17.26
CA ASP A 231 13.94 8.79 -16.58
C ASP A 231 12.81 8.33 -17.52
N ASP A 232 12.91 7.12 -18.08
CA ASP A 232 11.89 6.50 -18.94
C ASP A 232 11.54 5.12 -18.40
N MET A 233 10.29 4.95 -17.94
CA MET A 233 9.78 3.70 -17.38
C MET A 233 8.37 3.39 -17.89
N GLY A 234 8.18 2.17 -18.41
CA GLY A 234 6.87 1.56 -18.67
C GLY A 234 6.71 0.24 -17.92
N ALA A 235 5.63 0.09 -17.13
CA ALA A 235 5.33 -1.12 -16.38
C ALA A 235 3.86 -1.56 -16.53
N ALA A 236 3.65 -2.87 -16.49
CA ALA A 236 2.35 -3.51 -16.58
C ALA A 236 2.28 -4.73 -15.65
N ARG A 237 1.14 -4.92 -15.00
CA ARG A 237 0.87 -6.08 -14.14
C ARG A 237 -0.55 -6.59 -14.37
N MET A 238 -0.67 -7.91 -14.47
CA MET A 238 -1.94 -8.64 -14.43
C MET A 238 -1.95 -9.52 -13.18
N SER A 239 -3.01 -9.43 -12.39
CA SER A 239 -3.30 -10.37 -11.31
C SER A 239 -4.60 -11.12 -11.64
N LEU A 240 -4.58 -12.44 -11.57
CA LEU A 240 -5.75 -13.31 -11.69
C LEU A 240 -5.91 -14.09 -10.39
N ARG A 241 -6.99 -13.82 -9.65
CA ARG A 241 -7.36 -14.56 -8.43
C ARG A 241 -8.38 -15.62 -8.78
N TRP A 242 -8.16 -16.87 -8.37
CA TRP A 242 -9.15 -17.93 -8.36
C TRP A 242 -9.34 -18.47 -6.93
N GLN A 243 -10.56 -18.37 -6.41
CA GLN A 243 -10.96 -18.81 -5.07
C GLN A 243 -12.20 -19.72 -5.17
N PRO A 244 -12.03 -21.02 -5.52
CA PRO A 244 -13.15 -21.96 -5.66
C PRO A 244 -13.86 -22.31 -4.34
N SER A 245 -13.33 -21.89 -3.19
CA SER A 245 -14.01 -21.93 -1.89
C SER A 245 -13.32 -21.01 -0.88
N ASP A 246 -14.00 -20.70 0.23
CA ASP A 246 -13.44 -19.92 1.37
C ASP A 246 -12.15 -20.53 1.96
N ALA A 247 -11.92 -21.83 1.71
CA ALA A 247 -10.76 -22.56 2.20
C ALA A 247 -9.55 -22.50 1.23
N LEU A 248 -9.72 -22.12 -0.04
CA LEU A 248 -8.68 -22.22 -1.06
C LEU A 248 -8.68 -21.01 -2.00
N SER A 249 -7.59 -20.25 -2.01
CA SER A 249 -7.35 -19.19 -2.99
C SER A 249 -6.01 -19.36 -3.71
N MET A 250 -5.98 -18.98 -4.99
CA MET A 250 -4.81 -18.99 -5.85
C MET A 250 -4.68 -17.62 -6.52
N ASP A 251 -3.51 -17.00 -6.43
CA ASP A 251 -3.22 -15.72 -7.09
C ASP A 251 -2.10 -15.92 -8.11
N LEU A 252 -2.44 -15.87 -9.41
CA LEU A 252 -1.48 -15.83 -10.50
C LEU A 252 -1.18 -14.38 -10.87
N ILE A 253 0.04 -13.93 -10.60
CA ILE A 253 0.51 -12.57 -10.85
C ILE A 253 1.57 -12.61 -11.93
N VAL A 254 1.39 -11.80 -12.98
CA VAL A 254 2.35 -11.61 -14.08
C VAL A 254 2.73 -10.15 -14.14
N ASP A 255 4.02 -9.84 -13.99
CA ASP A 255 4.54 -8.47 -14.01
C ASP A 255 5.61 -8.28 -15.09
N HIS A 256 5.63 -7.11 -15.71
CA HIS A 256 6.67 -6.66 -16.63
C HIS A 256 7.02 -5.20 -16.36
N GLN A 257 8.31 -4.88 -16.39
CA GLN A 257 8.80 -3.50 -16.35
C GLN A 257 9.92 -3.33 -17.38
N ALA A 258 9.89 -2.18 -18.07
CA ALA A 258 10.90 -1.72 -18.99
C ALA A 258 11.40 -0.34 -18.56
N ASP A 259 12.71 -0.21 -18.39
CA ASP A 259 13.40 1.07 -18.20
C ASP A 259 14.33 1.31 -19.39
N ASP A 260 14.29 2.50 -19.99
CA ASP A 260 15.11 2.91 -21.15
C ASP A 260 15.87 4.23 -20.90
N ASP A 261 16.25 4.44 -19.64
CA ASP A 261 17.00 5.60 -19.12
C ASP A 261 18.28 5.90 -19.94
N GLY A 262 18.58 7.17 -20.23
CA GLY A 262 19.72 7.58 -21.05
C GLY A 262 21.08 7.41 -20.37
N PHE A 263 21.58 8.50 -19.76
CA PHE A 263 22.93 8.54 -19.18
C PHE A 263 22.98 9.22 -17.82
N VAL A 264 23.57 8.52 -16.85
CA VAL A 264 23.78 9.04 -15.50
C VAL A 264 24.95 10.03 -15.49
N MET A 265 24.73 11.17 -14.83
CA MET A 265 25.69 12.23 -14.64
C MET A 265 26.80 11.81 -13.67
N THR A 266 28.01 11.63 -14.18
CA THR A 266 29.24 11.48 -13.39
C THR A 266 30.14 12.69 -13.65
N LYS A 267 30.70 13.27 -12.59
CA LYS A 267 31.57 14.45 -12.72
C LYS A 267 32.80 14.37 -11.83
N ALA A 268 33.98 14.60 -12.40
CA ALA A 268 35.23 14.67 -11.65
C ALA A 268 35.24 15.86 -10.66
N ILE A 269 35.53 15.60 -9.38
CA ILE A 269 35.61 16.67 -8.35
C ILE A 269 37.01 17.28 -8.19
N ASN A 270 37.98 16.83 -8.99
CA ASN A 270 39.36 17.34 -9.01
C ASN A 270 39.91 17.68 -10.40
N VAL A 271 39.16 17.42 -11.48
CA VAL A 271 39.51 17.78 -12.87
C VAL A 271 38.37 18.63 -13.43
N ALA A 272 38.65 19.89 -13.76
CA ALA A 272 37.61 20.80 -14.25
C ALA A 272 37.16 20.42 -15.66
N SER A 273 35.86 20.46 -15.92
CA SER A 273 35.31 20.33 -17.27
C SER A 273 35.79 21.48 -18.17
N PRO A 274 36.01 21.30 -19.49
CA PRO A 274 36.38 22.39 -20.39
C PRO A 274 35.33 23.52 -20.37
N GLY A 275 35.73 24.72 -19.96
CA GLY A 275 34.82 25.87 -19.78
C GLY A 275 33.89 25.79 -18.55
N GLY A 276 34.03 24.76 -17.72
CA GLY A 276 33.26 24.54 -16.49
C GLY A 276 34.13 24.53 -15.24
N ASP A 277 33.71 23.75 -14.24
CA ASP A 277 34.30 23.67 -12.90
C ASP A 277 34.48 22.22 -12.42
N THR A 278 34.80 22.04 -11.14
CA THR A 278 34.82 20.74 -10.41
C THR A 278 33.66 20.57 -9.41
N SER A 279 32.63 21.43 -9.47
CA SER A 279 31.47 21.32 -8.57
C SER A 279 30.60 20.14 -9.01
N PRO A 280 30.21 19.21 -8.12
CA PRO A 280 29.35 18.09 -8.49
C PRO A 280 27.93 18.52 -8.86
N PHE A 281 27.56 19.79 -8.64
CA PHE A 281 26.18 20.27 -8.77
C PHE A 281 25.89 21.00 -10.08
N SER A 282 26.87 21.70 -10.66
CA SER A 282 26.77 22.28 -12.01
C SER A 282 27.00 21.21 -13.09
N ASP A 283 26.58 21.50 -14.32
CA ASP A 283 26.62 20.58 -15.47
C ASP A 283 27.97 19.89 -15.70
N ALA A 284 27.92 18.67 -16.24
CA ALA A 284 29.09 17.84 -16.50
C ALA A 284 29.49 17.91 -17.97
N ALA A 285 30.78 17.79 -18.26
CA ALA A 285 31.26 17.36 -19.58
C ALA A 285 31.67 15.89 -19.44
N GLN A 286 30.91 14.96 -20.01
CA GLN A 286 31.21 13.52 -19.98
C GLN A 286 30.92 12.88 -21.33
N ASN A 287 31.47 11.70 -21.59
CA ASN A 287 31.26 11.00 -22.84
C ASN A 287 30.00 10.11 -22.78
N SER A 288 29.17 10.12 -23.82
CA SER A 288 28.03 9.21 -24.00
C SER A 288 28.43 8.02 -24.88
N TYR A 289 28.09 6.80 -24.48
CA TYR A 289 28.51 5.57 -25.16
C TYR A 289 27.39 4.54 -25.26
N ASP A 290 27.31 3.81 -26.37
CA ASP A 290 26.41 2.66 -26.47
C ASP A 290 26.91 1.42 -25.69
N PRO A 291 25.99 0.63 -25.10
CA PRO A 291 24.55 0.92 -24.95
C PRO A 291 24.26 1.95 -23.84
N PRO A 292 23.19 2.75 -23.93
CA PRO A 292 22.65 3.51 -22.80
C PRO A 292 22.08 2.58 -21.72
N GLN A 293 21.57 3.13 -20.61
CA GLN A 293 20.96 2.30 -19.55
C GLN A 293 19.64 1.68 -20.02
N ARG A 294 19.58 0.34 -20.04
CA ARG A 294 18.36 -0.39 -20.37
C ARG A 294 18.16 -1.54 -19.43
N ARG A 295 16.92 -1.68 -18.95
CA ARG A 295 16.49 -2.78 -18.10
C ARG A 295 15.17 -3.35 -18.56
N ARG A 296 15.04 -4.67 -18.50
CA ARG A 296 13.78 -5.39 -18.71
C ARG A 296 13.63 -6.41 -17.59
N GLN A 297 12.53 -6.33 -16.86
CA GLN A 297 12.14 -7.28 -15.83
C GLN A 297 10.86 -7.99 -16.24
N THR A 298 10.75 -9.28 -15.96
CA THR A 298 9.52 -10.05 -16.14
C THR A 298 9.39 -11.11 -15.07
N GLY A 299 8.22 -11.22 -14.47
CA GLY A 299 7.92 -12.18 -13.41
C GLY A 299 6.61 -12.92 -13.65
N VAL A 300 6.58 -14.16 -13.18
CA VAL A 300 5.37 -14.97 -13.00
C VAL A 300 5.43 -15.55 -11.60
N THR A 301 4.46 -15.22 -10.76
CA THR A 301 4.30 -15.71 -9.40
C THR A 301 2.94 -16.36 -9.26
N LEU A 302 2.90 -17.60 -8.76
CA LEU A 302 1.68 -18.26 -8.29
C LEU A 302 1.75 -18.37 -6.77
N LEU A 303 0.83 -17.71 -6.10
CA LEU A 303 0.55 -17.93 -4.68
C LEU A 303 -0.62 -18.92 -4.57
N THR A 304 -0.61 -19.76 -3.55
CA THR A 304 -1.77 -20.58 -3.18
C THR A 304 -1.85 -20.64 -1.67
N ASP A 305 -2.97 -20.18 -1.13
CA ASP A 305 -3.30 -20.18 0.29
C ASP A 305 -4.46 -21.18 0.51
N TRP A 306 -4.21 -22.25 1.28
CA TRP A 306 -5.15 -23.34 1.53
C TRP A 306 -5.30 -23.61 3.03
N ASN A 307 -6.47 -23.32 3.58
CA ASN A 307 -6.88 -23.72 4.92
C ASN A 307 -7.23 -25.22 4.88
N LEU A 308 -6.38 -26.05 5.48
CA LEU A 308 -6.56 -27.52 5.57
C LEU A 308 -7.58 -27.89 6.66
N SER A 309 -7.63 -27.09 7.71
CA SER A 309 -8.68 -27.01 8.73
C SER A 309 -8.58 -25.67 9.44
N ASP A 310 -9.52 -25.39 10.35
CA ASP A 310 -9.58 -24.15 11.14
C ASP A 310 -8.25 -23.84 11.88
N ALA A 311 -7.47 -24.87 12.21
CA ALA A 311 -6.18 -24.76 12.92
C ALA A 311 -4.93 -24.96 12.04
N TRP A 312 -5.05 -25.29 10.75
CA TRP A 312 -3.91 -25.61 9.87
C TRP A 312 -4.03 -24.93 8.51
N GLN A 313 -3.03 -24.13 8.15
CA GLN A 313 -2.96 -23.42 6.87
C GLN A 313 -1.69 -23.78 6.10
N LEU A 314 -1.83 -24.17 4.84
CA LEU A 314 -0.75 -24.43 3.89
C LEU A 314 -0.66 -23.31 2.85
N ARG A 315 0.49 -22.65 2.76
CA ARG A 315 0.82 -21.67 1.72
C ARG A 315 1.90 -22.22 0.79
N SER A 316 1.66 -22.16 -0.52
CA SER A 316 2.63 -22.43 -1.58
C SER A 316 2.98 -21.13 -2.31
N ILE A 317 4.26 -20.92 -2.55
CA ILE A 317 4.79 -19.78 -3.30
C ILE A 317 5.68 -20.34 -4.42
N SER A 318 5.19 -20.31 -5.65
CA SER A 318 5.91 -20.73 -6.86
C SER A 318 6.24 -19.50 -7.69
N ALA A 319 7.50 -19.30 -8.08
CA ALA A 319 7.84 -18.14 -8.91
C ALA A 319 8.99 -18.38 -9.90
N TRP A 320 8.88 -17.72 -11.04
CA TRP A 320 9.92 -17.58 -12.05
C TRP A 320 10.11 -16.10 -12.38
N ARG A 321 11.34 -15.62 -12.40
CA ARG A 321 11.65 -14.22 -12.76
C ARG A 321 12.86 -14.14 -13.69
N LYS A 322 12.84 -13.16 -14.58
CA LYS A 322 13.90 -12.84 -15.54
C LYS A 322 14.22 -11.35 -15.43
N VAL A 323 15.50 -11.02 -15.35
CA VAL A 323 16.03 -9.66 -15.47
C VAL A 323 17.04 -9.66 -16.60
N GLU A 324 16.96 -8.66 -17.48
CA GLU A 324 17.96 -8.36 -18.50
C GLU A 324 18.35 -6.90 -18.37
N PHE A 325 19.65 -6.63 -18.48
CA PHE A 325 20.20 -5.31 -18.20
C PHE A 325 21.44 -5.03 -19.05
N SER A 326 21.60 -3.78 -19.48
CA SER A 326 22.82 -3.25 -20.08
C SER A 326 22.99 -1.78 -19.74
N GLU A 327 24.21 -1.29 -19.59
CA GLU A 327 24.50 0.14 -19.42
C GLU A 327 25.91 0.48 -19.90
N SER A 328 26.18 1.76 -20.16
CA SER A 328 27.52 2.32 -20.27
C SER A 328 27.60 3.60 -19.45
N TRP A 329 28.75 3.84 -18.84
CA TRP A 329 28.99 5.03 -18.04
C TRP A 329 30.41 5.55 -18.21
N ASP A 330 30.56 6.86 -18.06
CA ASP A 330 31.85 7.50 -17.98
C ASP A 330 32.41 7.30 -16.55
N ILE A 331 33.57 6.65 -16.44
CA ILE A 331 34.20 6.31 -15.15
C ILE A 331 34.93 7.53 -14.57
N ASP A 332 35.48 8.37 -15.44
CA ASP A 332 36.27 9.55 -15.07
C ASP A 332 35.45 10.83 -15.00
N GLY A 333 34.30 10.90 -15.69
CA GLY A 333 33.37 12.02 -15.64
C GLY A 333 33.99 13.30 -16.19
N THR A 334 34.76 13.19 -17.28
CA THR A 334 35.39 14.31 -17.98
C THR A 334 35.16 14.27 -19.50
N ALA A 335 35.44 15.39 -20.18
CA ALA A 335 35.36 15.48 -21.63
C ALA A 335 36.47 14.70 -22.39
N TYR A 336 37.40 14.06 -21.66
CA TYR A 336 38.48 13.27 -22.25
C TYR A 336 38.13 11.79 -22.07
N PRO A 337 38.24 10.93 -23.10
CA PRO A 337 37.87 9.53 -23.00
C PRO A 337 38.98 8.72 -22.30
N PHE A 338 39.25 8.97 -21.01
CA PHE A 338 40.27 8.23 -20.26
C PHE A 338 39.78 6.81 -19.94
N LEU A 339 38.55 6.69 -19.39
CA LEU A 339 38.04 5.47 -18.76
C LEU A 339 36.53 5.26 -19.04
N ILE A 340 36.20 4.17 -19.72
CA ILE A 340 34.82 3.81 -20.09
C ILE A 340 34.42 2.52 -19.37
N GLY A 341 33.27 2.53 -18.69
CA GLY A 341 32.63 1.33 -18.16
C GLY A 341 31.45 0.90 -19.02
N ARG A 342 31.31 -0.41 -19.27
CA ARG A 342 30.11 -0.99 -19.89
C ARG A 342 29.71 -2.29 -19.21
N ASN A 343 28.42 -2.45 -18.95
CA ASN A 343 27.78 -3.75 -18.77
C ASN A 343 27.08 -4.10 -20.10
N LEU A 344 27.74 -4.88 -20.94
CA LEU A 344 27.22 -5.28 -22.26
C LEU A 344 26.07 -6.30 -22.14
N ALA A 345 26.02 -7.04 -21.03
CA ALA A 345 24.87 -7.79 -20.56
C ALA A 345 24.99 -8.04 -19.06
N ASP A 346 23.89 -7.99 -18.32
CA ASP A 346 23.80 -8.52 -16.95
C ASP A 346 22.42 -9.14 -16.72
N ASN A 347 22.33 -10.44 -17.03
CA ASN A 347 21.07 -11.15 -17.14
C ASN A 347 20.94 -12.16 -16.00
N GLN A 348 19.84 -12.09 -15.26
CA GLN A 348 19.52 -12.97 -14.13
C GLN A 348 18.26 -13.78 -14.43
N ARG A 349 18.23 -15.03 -13.97
CA ARG A 349 17.04 -15.90 -13.97
C ARG A 349 16.89 -16.54 -12.61
N ILE A 350 15.71 -16.37 -12.02
CA ILE A 350 15.33 -16.90 -10.71
C ILE A 350 14.23 -17.95 -10.91
N LEU A 351 14.34 -19.07 -10.21
CA LEU A 351 13.28 -20.05 -10.01
C LEU A 351 13.20 -20.37 -8.52
N SER A 352 12.02 -20.28 -7.92
CA SER A 352 11.81 -20.57 -6.51
C SER A 352 10.50 -21.31 -6.23
N GLN A 353 10.54 -22.21 -5.25
CA GLN A 353 9.38 -22.85 -4.64
C GLN A 353 9.54 -22.81 -3.12
N GLU A 354 8.53 -22.33 -2.40
CA GLU A 354 8.44 -22.42 -0.94
C GLU A 354 7.09 -23.01 -0.54
N PHE A 355 7.09 -23.85 0.49
CA PHE A 355 5.89 -24.30 1.20
C PHE A 355 6.01 -23.87 2.66
N ARG A 356 4.92 -23.32 3.22
CA ARG A 356 4.80 -22.91 4.63
C ARG A 356 3.55 -23.52 5.21
N LEU A 357 3.66 -24.14 6.39
CA LEU A 357 2.58 -24.77 7.13
C LEU A 357 2.45 -24.05 8.47
N GLY A 358 1.37 -23.27 8.61
CA GLY A 358 0.97 -22.61 9.85
C GLY A 358 0.08 -23.51 10.70
N PHE A 359 0.25 -23.39 12.03
CA PHE A 359 -0.65 -23.93 13.04
C PHE A 359 -1.06 -22.81 14.01
N ASP A 360 -2.36 -22.64 14.21
CA ASP A 360 -2.94 -21.72 15.20
C ASP A 360 -4.35 -22.20 15.55
N ASP A 361 -4.54 -22.79 16.74
CA ASP A 361 -5.86 -23.24 17.23
C ASP A 361 -6.55 -22.21 18.14
N GLY A 362 -6.06 -20.96 18.15
CA GLY A 362 -6.46 -19.93 19.12
C GLY A 362 -5.95 -20.18 20.55
N GLY A 363 -5.18 -21.25 20.76
CA GLY A 363 -4.57 -21.61 22.03
C GLY A 363 -3.25 -20.89 22.30
N MET A 364 -2.59 -21.31 23.38
CA MET A 364 -1.33 -20.72 23.87
C MET A 364 -0.09 -21.04 23.00
N PHE A 365 -0.25 -21.83 21.93
CA PHE A 365 0.84 -22.34 21.09
C PHE A 365 0.50 -22.12 19.62
N ARG A 366 1.37 -21.41 18.90
CA ARG A 366 1.21 -21.10 17.48
C ARG A 366 2.53 -21.37 16.77
N ALA A 367 2.50 -21.95 15.58
CA ALA A 367 3.72 -22.38 14.88
C ALA A 367 3.67 -22.10 13.37
N ASN A 368 4.83 -21.95 12.77
CA ASN A 368 5.01 -21.88 11.32
C ASN A 368 6.28 -22.66 10.94
N VAL A 369 6.11 -23.71 10.12
CA VAL A 369 7.18 -24.56 9.62
C VAL A 369 7.20 -24.46 8.10
N GLY A 370 8.35 -24.22 7.50
CA GLY A 370 8.44 -24.11 6.05
C GLY A 370 9.72 -24.68 5.45
N ALA A 371 9.64 -25.03 4.17
CA ALA A 371 10.75 -25.55 3.39
C ALA A 371 10.70 -24.98 1.98
N GLY A 372 11.87 -24.66 1.41
CA GLY A 372 11.94 -24.04 0.10
C GLY A 372 13.26 -24.24 -0.63
N TYR A 373 13.17 -24.16 -1.94
CA TYR A 373 14.28 -24.22 -2.88
C TYR A 373 14.31 -22.95 -3.75
N TYR A 374 15.50 -22.38 -3.93
CA TYR A 374 15.75 -21.21 -4.74
C TYR A 374 16.95 -21.48 -5.66
N GLN A 375 16.84 -21.10 -6.93
CA GLN A 375 17.93 -21.16 -7.89
C GLN A 375 18.10 -19.84 -8.63
N ASP A 376 19.31 -19.28 -8.53
CA ASP A 376 19.80 -18.16 -9.33
C ASP A 376 20.69 -18.67 -10.47
N SER A 377 20.49 -18.14 -11.67
CA SER A 377 21.48 -18.19 -12.74
C SER A 377 21.71 -16.78 -13.27
N THR A 378 22.89 -16.23 -13.02
CA THR A 378 23.31 -14.88 -13.44
C THR A 378 24.44 -14.97 -14.46
N TYR A 379 24.39 -14.12 -15.49
CA TYR A 379 25.44 -13.91 -16.47
C TYR A 379 25.71 -12.41 -16.65
N ASN A 380 26.89 -11.95 -16.22
CA ASN A 380 27.41 -10.62 -16.46
C ASN A 380 28.54 -10.67 -17.49
N LEU A 381 28.51 -9.73 -18.44
CA LEU A 381 29.57 -9.42 -19.40
C LEU A 381 29.89 -7.93 -19.30
N ALA A 382 30.98 -7.61 -18.62
CA ALA A 382 31.48 -6.25 -18.47
C ALA A 382 32.66 -5.96 -19.41
N GLU A 383 32.80 -4.69 -19.78
CA GLU A 383 33.96 -4.15 -20.48
C GLU A 383 34.45 -2.89 -19.76
N THR A 384 35.77 -2.75 -19.62
CA THR A 384 36.43 -1.50 -19.23
C THR A 384 37.41 -1.10 -20.32
N VAL A 385 37.25 0.10 -20.88
CA VAL A 385 38.15 0.63 -21.91
C VAL A 385 39.00 1.74 -21.30
N ILE A 386 40.30 1.73 -21.60
CA ILE A 386 41.29 2.72 -21.13
C ILE A 386 41.99 3.34 -22.33
N ASN A 387 42.13 4.66 -22.35
CA ASN A 387 43.04 5.35 -23.27
C ASN A 387 44.34 5.76 -22.55
N GLU A 388 45.39 4.96 -22.73
CA GLU A 388 46.65 5.15 -22.00
C GLU A 388 47.36 6.46 -22.37
N GLN A 389 47.21 6.95 -23.61
CA GLN A 389 47.82 8.22 -24.04
C GLN A 389 47.27 9.40 -23.24
N TYR A 390 45.94 9.51 -23.18
CA TYR A 390 45.27 10.60 -22.48
C TYR A 390 45.51 10.51 -20.98
N LEU A 391 45.46 9.31 -20.39
CA LEU A 391 45.71 9.11 -18.96
C LEU A 391 47.16 9.51 -18.57
N LEU A 392 48.16 9.13 -19.38
CA LEU A 392 49.56 9.50 -19.13
C LEU A 392 49.86 10.99 -19.39
N ALA A 393 49.05 11.67 -20.22
CA ALA A 393 49.13 13.10 -20.45
C ALA A 393 48.46 13.93 -19.33
N GLY A 394 47.33 13.45 -18.79
CA GLY A 394 46.55 14.14 -17.76
C GLY A 394 47.18 14.12 -16.37
N PHE A 395 47.88 13.03 -16.00
CA PHE A 395 48.35 12.81 -14.62
C PHE A 395 49.89 12.81 -14.51
N PRO A 396 50.52 13.91 -14.04
CA PRO A 396 51.98 14.07 -14.08
C PRO A 396 52.70 13.22 -13.02
N ARG A 397 53.00 11.95 -13.36
CA ARG A 397 54.08 11.06 -12.90
C ARG A 397 54.29 10.76 -11.40
N VAL A 398 53.70 11.51 -10.47
CA VAL A 398 54.00 11.43 -9.02
C VAL A 398 52.88 10.73 -8.23
N ALA A 399 51.63 10.79 -8.72
CA ALA A 399 50.47 10.23 -8.02
C ALA A 399 50.14 8.76 -8.38
N THR A 400 50.66 8.25 -9.49
CA THR A 400 50.35 6.92 -10.04
C THR A 400 51.54 5.95 -9.93
N PRO A 401 51.40 4.69 -9.46
CA PRO A 401 52.49 3.70 -9.35
C PRO A 401 53.15 3.23 -10.68
N VAL A 402 52.90 3.94 -11.78
CA VAL A 402 53.16 3.56 -13.18
C VAL A 402 54.65 3.64 -13.57
N THR A 403 55.50 4.29 -12.77
CA THR A 403 56.93 4.51 -13.04
C THR A 403 57.78 3.23 -13.16
N ARG A 404 57.22 2.05 -12.87
CA ARG A 404 57.92 0.75 -12.95
C ARG A 404 57.93 0.08 -14.33
N TYR A 405 57.24 0.63 -15.34
CA TYR A 405 57.08 0.02 -16.68
C TYR A 405 57.69 0.82 -17.85
N LEU A 406 58.85 1.44 -17.62
CA LEU A 406 59.64 2.06 -18.69
C LEU A 406 60.04 1.02 -19.75
N GLY A 407 59.59 1.21 -21.00
CA GLY A 407 59.97 0.36 -22.15
C GLY A 407 58.83 -0.26 -22.96
N ARG A 408 57.56 0.01 -22.63
CA ARG A 408 56.40 -0.41 -23.44
C ARG A 408 55.84 0.75 -24.29
N ALA A 409 55.26 0.42 -25.43
CA ALA A 409 54.49 1.37 -26.23
C ALA A 409 53.16 1.69 -25.52
N VAL A 410 52.77 2.97 -25.56
CA VAL A 410 51.49 3.46 -25.04
C VAL A 410 50.41 3.23 -26.09
N THR A 411 49.25 2.69 -25.70
CA THR A 411 48.19 2.28 -26.63
C THR A 411 46.88 3.04 -26.45
N GLU A 412 46.17 3.24 -27.57
CA GLU A 412 44.82 3.80 -27.60
C GLU A 412 43.79 2.67 -27.46
N GLY A 413 42.74 2.88 -26.66
CA GLY A 413 41.57 1.99 -26.62
C GLY A 413 41.83 0.57 -26.11
N VAL A 414 42.59 0.40 -25.03
CA VAL A 414 42.76 -0.92 -24.38
C VAL A 414 41.45 -1.33 -23.72
N ALA A 415 40.77 -2.33 -24.29
CA ALA A 415 39.58 -2.92 -23.72
C ALA A 415 39.92 -4.18 -22.92
N THR A 416 39.47 -4.25 -21.67
CA THR A 416 39.42 -5.48 -20.88
C THR A 416 37.97 -5.93 -20.77
N ARG A 417 37.65 -7.12 -21.32
CA ARG A 417 36.34 -7.76 -21.16
C ARG A 417 36.41 -8.84 -20.10
N THR A 418 35.41 -8.89 -19.23
CA THR A 418 35.25 -9.94 -18.20
C THR A 418 33.86 -10.54 -18.27
N SER A 419 33.76 -11.85 -18.12
CA SER A 419 32.51 -12.61 -18.24
C SER A 419 32.32 -13.50 -17.02
N THR A 420 31.46 -13.10 -16.10
CA THR A 420 31.13 -13.89 -14.91
C THR A 420 29.80 -14.61 -15.08
N ARG A 421 29.81 -15.93 -14.92
CA ARG A 421 28.61 -16.77 -14.85
C ARG A 421 28.50 -17.36 -13.45
N ASN A 422 27.40 -17.08 -12.77
CA ASN A 422 27.09 -17.65 -11.47
C ASN A 422 25.86 -18.55 -11.58
N ARG A 423 25.91 -19.71 -10.92
CA ARG A 423 24.72 -20.51 -10.63
C ARG A 423 24.72 -20.84 -9.14
N ARG A 424 23.72 -20.33 -8.42
CA ARG A 424 23.52 -20.60 -6.99
C ARG A 424 22.27 -21.44 -6.81
N GLY A 425 22.40 -22.59 -6.14
CA GLY A 425 21.28 -23.36 -5.62
C GLY A 425 21.23 -23.20 -4.10
N SER A 426 20.05 -22.96 -3.55
CA SER A 426 19.81 -22.83 -2.11
C SER A 426 18.63 -23.72 -1.72
N ALA A 427 18.81 -24.55 -0.70
CA ALA A 427 17.75 -25.36 -0.12
C ALA A 427 17.67 -25.04 1.38
N SER A 428 16.48 -24.75 1.90
CA SER A 428 16.30 -24.34 3.29
C SER A 428 15.05 -24.93 3.94
N ALA A 429 15.12 -25.09 5.25
CA ALA A 429 13.98 -25.42 6.11
C ALA A 429 14.04 -24.57 7.39
N TYR A 430 12.88 -24.13 7.88
CA TYR A 430 12.73 -23.36 9.10
C TYR A 430 11.56 -23.85 9.96
N ALA A 431 11.63 -23.55 11.24
CA ALA A 431 10.50 -23.59 12.17
C ALA A 431 10.55 -22.35 13.06
N ASN A 432 9.40 -21.73 13.31
CA ASN A 432 9.19 -20.67 14.29
C ASN A 432 7.96 -21.00 15.14
N VAL A 433 8.05 -20.77 16.45
CA VAL A 433 7.02 -21.06 17.44
C VAL A 433 6.81 -19.83 18.30
N SER A 434 5.55 -19.47 18.52
CA SER A 434 5.09 -18.55 19.56
C SER A 434 4.44 -19.37 20.67
N TRP A 435 4.89 -19.16 21.91
CA TRP A 435 4.30 -19.80 23.08
C TRP A 435 3.98 -18.74 24.13
N ASP A 436 2.70 -18.60 24.49
CA ASP A 436 2.26 -17.77 25.61
C ASP A 436 2.60 -18.47 26.92
N LEU A 437 3.77 -18.17 27.46
CA LEU A 437 4.26 -18.69 28.74
C LEU A 437 3.36 -18.24 29.90
N LEU A 438 2.77 -17.05 29.77
CA LEU A 438 1.74 -16.46 30.62
C LEU A 438 0.77 -15.68 29.71
N PRO A 439 -0.47 -15.36 30.14
CA PRO A 439 -1.41 -14.55 29.34
C PRO A 439 -0.89 -13.18 28.88
N VAL A 440 0.16 -12.67 29.53
CA VAL A 440 0.84 -11.41 29.21
C VAL A 440 2.30 -11.59 28.75
N VAL A 441 2.82 -12.82 28.63
CA VAL A 441 4.21 -13.08 28.21
C VAL A 441 4.27 -14.15 27.12
N THR A 442 4.69 -13.74 25.92
CA THR A 442 4.86 -14.61 24.75
C THR A 442 6.33 -14.80 24.42
N LEU A 443 6.75 -16.04 24.12
CA LEU A 443 8.07 -16.40 23.63
C LEU A 443 8.00 -16.75 22.14
N ASP A 444 8.64 -15.95 21.29
CA ASP A 444 8.85 -16.24 19.86
C ASP A 444 10.26 -16.83 19.64
N ALA A 445 10.35 -18.15 19.48
CA ALA A 445 11.59 -18.88 19.22
C ALA A 445 11.58 -19.52 17.82
N GLY A 446 12.69 -19.44 17.08
CA GLY A 446 12.75 -20.01 15.74
C GLY A 446 14.17 -20.29 15.25
N VAL A 447 14.28 -21.18 14.26
CA VAL A 447 15.54 -21.56 13.63
C VAL A 447 15.34 -21.88 12.15
N ARG A 448 16.27 -21.42 11.31
CA ARG A 448 16.40 -21.83 9.90
C ARG A 448 17.76 -22.48 9.67
N TYR A 449 17.75 -23.58 8.92
CA TYR A 449 18.94 -24.14 8.29
C TYR A 449 18.83 -23.96 6.78
N THR A 450 19.89 -23.42 6.18
CA THR A 450 20.01 -23.23 4.73
C THR A 450 21.32 -23.84 4.25
N ARG A 451 21.26 -24.67 3.21
CA ARG A 451 22.42 -25.17 2.47
C ARG A 451 22.49 -24.49 1.12
N ASP A 452 23.59 -23.80 0.90
CA ASP A 452 23.92 -23.06 -0.31
C ASP A 452 25.01 -23.76 -1.10
N GLN A 453 24.88 -23.78 -2.42
CA GLN A 453 25.88 -24.26 -3.35
C GLN A 453 26.04 -23.24 -4.48
N ALA A 454 27.22 -22.61 -4.58
CA ALA A 454 27.53 -21.63 -5.61
C ALA A 454 28.60 -22.17 -6.57
N ARG A 455 28.32 -22.15 -7.87
CA ARG A 455 29.31 -22.38 -8.94
C ARG A 455 29.54 -21.09 -9.70
N VAL A 456 30.79 -20.62 -9.67
CA VAL A 456 31.23 -19.41 -10.38
C VAL A 456 32.14 -19.85 -11.53
N ARG A 457 31.88 -19.30 -12.72
CA ARG A 457 32.81 -19.35 -13.85
C ARG A 457 33.19 -17.94 -14.27
N ASN A 458 34.44 -17.76 -14.65
CA ASN A 458 34.96 -16.47 -15.09
C ASN A 458 35.92 -16.65 -16.28
N TRP A 459 35.94 -15.66 -17.17
CA TRP A 459 37.04 -15.42 -18.11
C TRP A 459 37.30 -13.92 -18.25
N ALA A 460 38.55 -13.56 -18.54
CA ALA A 460 38.98 -12.20 -18.81
C ALA A 460 39.82 -12.14 -20.08
N ARG A 461 39.65 -11.09 -20.89
CA ARG A 461 40.42 -10.86 -22.11
C ARG A 461 40.77 -9.38 -22.28
N VAL A 462 42.07 -9.09 -22.36
CA VAL A 462 42.62 -7.76 -22.70
C VAL A 462 42.91 -7.70 -24.21
N SER A 463 42.69 -6.55 -24.84
CA SER A 463 42.82 -6.34 -26.31
C SER A 463 44.23 -6.04 -26.83
N THR A 464 45.25 -6.02 -25.97
CA THR A 464 46.64 -5.66 -26.33
C THR A 464 47.35 -6.73 -27.16
N ILE A 465 48.37 -6.32 -27.91
CA ILE A 465 49.09 -7.14 -28.92
C ILE A 465 49.62 -8.48 -28.35
N ASP A 466 50.11 -8.49 -27.10
CA ASP A 466 50.63 -9.69 -26.42
C ASP A 466 49.73 -10.18 -25.26
N GLY A 467 48.49 -9.69 -25.16
CA GLY A 467 47.59 -9.98 -24.03
C GLY A 467 48.08 -9.44 -22.66
N VAL A 468 49.03 -8.51 -22.69
CA VAL A 468 49.63 -7.85 -21.51
C VAL A 468 48.67 -6.79 -20.94
N ALA A 469 48.49 -6.78 -19.62
CA ALA A 469 47.63 -5.79 -18.95
C ALA A 469 48.14 -4.34 -19.16
N PRO A 470 47.24 -3.35 -19.26
CA PRO A 470 47.59 -1.95 -19.52
C PRO A 470 48.52 -1.36 -18.46
N ILE A 471 49.39 -0.45 -18.91
CA ILE A 471 50.37 0.31 -18.13
C ILE A 471 49.69 1.09 -16.98
N ALA A 472 48.44 1.48 -17.19
CA ALA A 472 47.59 2.24 -16.28
C ALA A 472 47.17 1.51 -14.98
N MET A 473 47.20 0.18 -14.94
CA MET A 473 46.61 -0.59 -13.83
C MET A 473 47.68 -1.16 -12.88
N PRO A 474 47.77 -0.68 -11.62
CA PRO A 474 48.41 -1.42 -10.54
C PRO A 474 47.73 -2.79 -10.38
N ASN A 475 48.52 -3.83 -10.13
CA ASN A 475 48.11 -5.25 -9.95
C ASN A 475 47.47 -5.93 -11.18
N GLY A 476 46.69 -5.20 -11.98
CA GLY A 476 46.16 -5.58 -13.28
C GLY A 476 44.92 -6.48 -13.23
N LEU A 477 43.91 -6.15 -14.04
CA LEU A 477 42.88 -7.13 -14.43
C LEU A 477 43.59 -8.24 -15.22
N GLY A 478 43.89 -9.36 -14.56
CA GLY A 478 44.64 -10.44 -15.18
C GLY A 478 43.91 -11.03 -16.39
N ASN A 479 44.69 -11.47 -17.36
CA ASN A 479 44.15 -11.94 -18.63
C ASN A 479 44.05 -13.47 -18.59
N SER A 480 42.83 -14.02 -18.76
CA SER A 480 42.63 -15.46 -18.94
C SER A 480 42.82 -15.90 -20.40
N LEU A 481 43.18 -14.96 -21.29
CA LEU A 481 43.25 -15.10 -22.75
C LEU A 481 41.90 -15.50 -23.37
N GLY A 482 40.79 -15.27 -22.63
CA GLY A 482 39.45 -15.74 -22.98
C GLY A 482 39.16 -17.19 -22.58
N GLN A 483 40.07 -17.90 -21.91
CA GLN A 483 39.79 -19.23 -21.35
C GLN A 483 38.86 -19.13 -20.13
N GLU A 484 37.79 -19.93 -20.11
CA GLU A 484 36.87 -20.03 -18.97
C GLU A 484 37.44 -20.96 -17.89
N PHE A 485 37.43 -20.46 -16.65
CA PHE A 485 37.76 -21.21 -15.44
C PHE A 485 36.52 -21.34 -14.55
N SER A 486 36.41 -22.43 -13.79
CA SER A 486 35.27 -22.73 -12.92
C SER A 486 35.75 -22.99 -11.49
N THR A 487 34.94 -22.60 -10.51
CA THR A 487 35.13 -22.92 -9.09
C THR A 487 33.77 -23.12 -8.41
N ASP A 488 33.76 -23.89 -7.34
CA ASP A 488 32.57 -24.32 -6.62
C ASP A 488 32.72 -24.07 -5.12
N GLY A 489 31.62 -23.84 -4.41
CA GLY A 489 31.63 -23.66 -2.96
C GLY A 489 30.29 -23.96 -2.31
N ASP A 490 30.30 -24.92 -1.38
CA ASP A 490 29.23 -25.13 -0.40
C ASP A 490 29.35 -24.15 0.78
N PHE A 491 28.18 -23.75 1.31
CA PHE A 491 28.02 -22.95 2.52
C PHE A 491 26.83 -23.48 3.34
N ASN A 492 26.96 -23.45 4.67
CA ASN A 492 25.91 -23.88 5.60
C ASN A 492 25.58 -22.71 6.52
N LEU A 493 24.29 -22.37 6.63
CA LEU A 493 23.79 -21.25 7.42
C LEU A 493 22.83 -21.80 8.47
N LEU A 494 23.04 -21.44 9.74
CA LEU A 494 22.17 -21.78 10.86
C LEU A 494 21.80 -20.51 11.62
N GLN A 495 20.53 -20.11 11.50
CA GLN A 495 20.01 -18.79 11.86
C GLN A 495 18.90 -18.91 12.93
N PRO A 496 19.28 -19.03 14.21
CA PRO A 496 18.37 -18.99 15.34
C PRO A 496 17.93 -17.55 15.70
N ARG A 497 16.73 -17.44 16.28
CA ARG A 497 16.20 -16.27 16.99
C ARG A 497 15.42 -16.69 18.23
N ALA A 498 15.39 -15.83 19.23
CA ALA A 498 14.47 -15.90 20.36
C ALA A 498 14.09 -14.48 20.80
N ALA A 499 12.81 -14.21 21.02
CA ALA A 499 12.32 -12.95 21.57
C ALA A 499 11.23 -13.20 22.62
N LEU A 500 11.21 -12.40 23.67
CA LEU A 500 10.14 -12.35 24.67
C LEU A 500 9.37 -11.05 24.49
N THR A 501 8.04 -11.15 24.37
CA THR A 501 7.11 -10.02 24.41
C THR A 501 6.41 -10.02 25.77
N TRP A 502 6.37 -8.89 26.45
CA TRP A 502 5.58 -8.66 27.66
C TRP A 502 4.53 -7.59 27.38
N LYS A 503 3.25 -7.99 27.44
CA LYS A 503 2.11 -7.06 27.45
C LYS A 503 2.09 -6.34 28.81
N LEU A 504 2.57 -5.10 28.85
CA LEU A 504 2.56 -4.28 30.06
C LEU A 504 1.15 -3.71 30.33
N SER A 505 0.37 -3.53 29.26
CA SER A 505 -1.05 -3.16 29.24
C SER A 505 -1.63 -3.52 27.86
N GLU A 506 -2.94 -3.37 27.67
CA GLU A 506 -3.58 -3.55 26.34
C GLU A 506 -3.01 -2.57 25.27
N GLN A 507 -2.49 -1.42 25.72
CA GLN A 507 -1.96 -0.37 24.88
C GLN A 507 -0.44 -0.45 24.67
N ILE A 508 0.32 -1.12 25.56
CA ILE A 508 1.80 -1.08 25.55
C ILE A 508 2.40 -2.49 25.67
N ASN A 509 3.19 -2.84 24.67
CA ASN A 509 4.04 -4.02 24.63
C ASN A 509 5.51 -3.64 24.83
N LEU A 510 6.21 -4.38 25.69
CA LEU A 510 7.67 -4.39 25.77
C LEU A 510 8.19 -5.66 25.10
N TYR A 511 9.38 -5.61 24.48
CA TYR A 511 10.02 -6.81 23.95
C TYR A 511 11.54 -6.79 24.13
N ALA A 512 12.14 -7.98 24.23
CA ALA A 512 13.59 -8.18 24.21
C ALA A 512 13.93 -9.46 23.44
N GLY A 513 14.97 -9.44 22.61
CA GLY A 513 15.31 -10.58 21.77
C GLY A 513 16.77 -10.64 21.32
N VAL A 514 17.16 -11.84 20.90
CA VAL A 514 18.46 -12.20 20.33
C VAL A 514 18.26 -12.89 18.98
N SER A 515 19.06 -12.53 17.98
CA SER A 515 18.90 -13.05 16.61
C SER A 515 20.24 -13.11 15.88
N ARG A 516 20.43 -14.14 15.04
CA ARG A 516 21.70 -14.36 14.31
C ARG A 516 21.49 -14.22 12.80
N GLY A 517 22.06 -13.16 12.25
CA GLY A 517 22.11 -12.93 10.81
C GLY A 517 23.31 -13.63 10.19
N LEU A 518 23.13 -14.15 8.99
CA LEU A 518 24.20 -14.71 8.18
C LEU A 518 24.03 -14.23 6.73
N ARG A 519 25.12 -13.76 6.11
CA ARG A 519 25.19 -13.54 4.66
C ARG A 519 26.09 -14.60 4.06
N SER A 520 25.59 -15.29 3.03
CA SER A 520 26.27 -16.46 2.48
C SER A 520 27.53 -16.05 1.73
N GLY A 521 28.64 -16.76 1.98
CA GLY A 521 29.88 -16.54 1.24
C GLY A 521 29.76 -16.94 -0.23
N TYR A 522 30.84 -16.76 -0.99
CA TYR A 522 30.92 -17.22 -2.38
C TYR A 522 32.37 -17.50 -2.80
N PRO A 523 32.62 -18.45 -3.72
CA PRO A 523 33.95 -18.67 -4.28
C PRO A 523 34.26 -17.58 -5.32
N GLN A 524 35.52 -17.20 -5.42
CA GLN A 524 36.01 -16.09 -6.25
C GLN A 524 37.02 -16.60 -7.27
N ILE A 525 36.95 -16.09 -8.51
CA ILE A 525 38.02 -16.24 -9.51
C ILE A 525 38.45 -14.84 -9.93
N SER A 526 39.68 -14.48 -9.58
CA SER A 526 40.41 -13.39 -10.22
C SER A 526 41.52 -13.98 -11.10
N PHE A 527 42.28 -13.11 -11.76
CA PHE A 527 43.37 -13.52 -12.66
C PHE A 527 44.60 -12.65 -12.37
N ALA A 528 45.78 -13.22 -12.53
CA ALA A 528 47.04 -12.49 -12.59
C ALA A 528 47.50 -12.29 -14.05
N ALA A 529 48.54 -11.48 -14.25
CA ALA A 529 49.18 -11.34 -15.57
C ALA A 529 49.68 -12.71 -16.10
N PRO A 530 49.46 -13.03 -17.39
CA PRO A 530 49.98 -14.25 -18.02
C PRO A 530 51.50 -14.39 -17.90
N VAL A 531 51.97 -15.64 -17.94
CA VAL A 531 53.41 -15.98 -18.02
C VAL A 531 53.60 -16.97 -19.15
N ASN A 532 54.55 -16.72 -20.06
CA ASN A 532 54.86 -17.57 -21.22
C ASN A 532 53.62 -17.91 -22.08
N GLY A 533 52.71 -16.94 -22.25
CA GLY A 533 51.45 -17.13 -23.00
C GLY A 533 50.42 -18.02 -22.30
N GLN A 534 50.59 -18.36 -21.03
CA GLN A 534 49.64 -19.14 -20.24
C GLN A 534 48.89 -18.26 -19.23
N PRO A 535 47.56 -18.40 -19.10
CA PRO A 535 46.76 -17.64 -18.15
C PRO A 535 47.01 -18.11 -16.70
N ARG A 536 46.80 -17.21 -15.74
CA ARG A 536 47.02 -17.47 -14.31
C ARG A 536 45.77 -17.16 -13.50
N PRO A 537 44.81 -18.11 -13.37
CA PRO A 537 43.69 -17.96 -12.45
C PRO A 537 44.17 -17.91 -11.00
N VAL A 538 43.50 -17.09 -10.19
CA VAL A 538 43.68 -16.99 -8.75
C VAL A 538 42.33 -17.32 -8.12
N PHE A 539 42.28 -18.42 -7.39
CA PHE A 539 41.06 -18.91 -6.74
C PHE A 539 41.02 -18.44 -5.28
N GLY A 540 39.88 -17.88 -4.88
CA GLY A 540 39.60 -17.46 -3.51
C GLY A 540 38.24 -17.98 -3.03
N LYS A 541 37.95 -17.81 -1.74
CA LYS A 541 36.63 -18.04 -1.16
C LYS A 541 36.38 -17.00 -0.08
N LEU A 542 35.31 -16.22 -0.23
CA LEU A 542 34.83 -15.33 0.81
C LEU A 542 33.99 -16.14 1.81
N GLY A 543 34.23 -15.94 3.11
CA GLY A 543 33.53 -16.66 4.18
C GLY A 543 32.05 -16.28 4.29
N THR A 544 31.28 -17.09 5.01
CA THR A 544 29.94 -16.68 5.47
C THR A 544 30.13 -15.59 6.52
N GLU A 545 29.52 -14.43 6.30
CA GLU A 545 29.51 -13.34 7.28
C GLU A 545 28.48 -13.62 8.37
N GLU A 546 28.79 -13.27 9.62
CA GLU A 546 27.91 -13.42 10.77
C GLU A 546 27.65 -12.08 11.47
N VAL A 547 26.40 -11.86 11.88
CA VAL A 547 26.05 -10.83 12.87
C VAL A 547 25.23 -11.45 13.99
N LEU A 548 25.59 -11.14 15.23
CA LEU A 548 24.77 -11.40 16.41
C LEU A 548 24.10 -10.09 16.83
N ASN A 549 22.77 -10.11 16.95
CA ASN A 549 21.96 -8.96 17.37
C ASN A 549 21.35 -9.20 18.74
N TYR A 550 21.39 -8.18 19.60
CA TYR A 550 20.56 -8.05 20.78
C TYR A 550 19.71 -6.78 20.63
N GLU A 551 18.39 -6.91 20.78
CA GLU A 551 17.46 -5.78 20.68
C GLU A 551 16.49 -5.77 21.87
N ILE A 552 16.20 -4.59 22.39
CA ILE A 552 15.14 -4.33 23.38
C ILE A 552 14.29 -3.16 22.88
N GLY A 553 12.98 -3.23 23.03
CA GLY A 553 12.10 -2.17 22.57
C GLY A 553 10.75 -2.13 23.27
N ALA A 554 10.00 -1.08 22.95
CA ALA A 554 8.67 -0.78 23.44
C ALA A 554 7.81 -0.25 22.29
N LYS A 555 6.58 -0.73 22.19
CA LYS A 555 5.59 -0.29 21.20
C LYS A 555 4.26 -0.04 21.86
N GLY A 556 3.47 0.89 21.34
CA GLY A 556 2.10 1.05 21.79
C GLY A 556 1.51 2.42 21.60
N THR A 557 0.40 2.64 22.29
CA THR A 557 -0.35 3.89 22.31
C THR A 557 -0.40 4.53 23.71
N LEU A 558 -0.31 5.86 23.75
CA LEU A 558 -0.50 6.67 24.95
C LEU A 558 -1.79 7.50 24.80
N GLY A 559 -2.87 7.01 25.42
CA GLY A 559 -4.23 7.51 25.17
C GLY A 559 -4.67 7.28 23.73
N LYS A 560 -5.63 8.08 23.25
CA LYS A 560 -6.19 7.97 21.88
C LYS A 560 -5.41 8.78 20.81
N ARG A 561 -4.24 9.36 21.14
CA ARG A 561 -3.59 10.38 20.28
C ARG A 561 -2.15 10.10 19.87
N LEU A 562 -1.39 9.32 20.64
CA LEU A 562 0.04 9.09 20.38
C LEU A 562 0.31 7.60 20.19
N TYR A 563 0.77 7.20 19.01
CA TYR A 563 1.43 5.93 18.76
C TYR A 563 2.96 6.09 18.89
N PHE A 564 3.67 5.08 19.40
CA PHE A 564 5.13 5.04 19.40
C PHE A 564 5.71 3.63 19.16
N ASP A 565 6.88 3.59 18.52
CA ASP A 565 7.81 2.45 18.45
C ASP A 565 9.21 2.97 18.84
N ALA A 566 9.83 2.33 19.83
CA ALA A 566 11.15 2.66 20.33
C ALA A 566 11.99 1.38 20.50
N ALA A 567 13.19 1.34 19.92
CA ALA A 567 14.08 0.18 19.97
C ALA A 567 15.54 0.58 20.19
N ALA A 568 16.25 -0.14 21.06
CA ALA A 568 17.70 -0.04 21.25
C ALA A 568 18.35 -1.39 20.92
N PHE A 569 19.46 -1.37 20.18
CA PHE A 569 20.08 -2.59 19.65
C PHE A 569 21.61 -2.53 19.63
N THR A 570 22.23 -3.72 19.64
CA THR A 570 23.67 -3.91 19.38
C THR A 570 23.89 -5.02 18.35
N TYR A 571 24.92 -4.85 17.52
CA TYR A 571 25.37 -5.80 16.51
C TYR A 571 26.86 -6.11 16.70
N ASP A 572 27.19 -7.39 16.83
CA ASP A 572 28.57 -7.90 16.79
C ASP A 572 28.79 -8.70 15.50
N TYR A 573 29.66 -8.20 14.61
CA TYR A 573 29.95 -8.82 13.31
C TYR A 573 31.25 -9.66 13.33
N LYS A 574 31.24 -10.75 12.56
CA LYS A 574 32.41 -11.57 12.23
C LYS A 574 32.45 -11.82 10.72
N ASP A 575 33.66 -11.86 10.18
CA ASP A 575 33.93 -12.04 8.76
C ASP A 575 33.23 -11.00 7.87
N PHE A 576 33.15 -9.76 8.36
CA PHE A 576 32.39 -8.65 7.78
C PHE A 576 32.78 -8.33 6.33
N GLN A 577 31.89 -8.55 5.36
CA GLN A 577 32.19 -8.33 3.95
C GLN A 577 31.92 -6.86 3.55
N THR A 578 32.96 -6.16 3.10
CA THR A 578 32.86 -4.78 2.59
C THR A 578 33.55 -4.63 1.23
N ARG A 579 33.27 -3.53 0.52
CA ARG A 579 33.94 -3.20 -0.75
C ARG A 579 35.39 -2.78 -0.48
N ALA A 580 36.35 -3.30 -1.27
CA ALA A 580 37.75 -2.88 -1.20
C ALA A 580 37.98 -1.49 -1.80
N SER A 581 39.00 -0.80 -1.28
CA SER A 581 39.51 0.48 -1.79
C SER A 581 40.59 0.33 -2.90
N ASP A 582 40.78 -0.87 -3.43
CA ASP A 582 41.73 -1.19 -4.51
C ASP A 582 40.98 -1.80 -5.72
N ILE A 583 41.38 -1.44 -6.94
CA ILE A 583 40.72 -1.83 -8.19
C ILE A 583 40.72 -3.35 -8.46
N THR A 584 41.66 -4.09 -7.86
CA THR A 584 41.84 -5.52 -8.15
C THR A 584 41.02 -6.47 -7.26
N VAL A 585 40.24 -5.96 -6.30
CA VAL A 585 39.49 -6.81 -5.35
C VAL A 585 38.02 -6.39 -5.25
N GLY A 586 37.13 -7.38 -5.22
CA GLY A 586 35.68 -7.16 -5.02
C GLY A 586 35.32 -6.94 -3.55
N MET A 587 34.37 -7.74 -3.04
CA MET A 587 34.13 -7.78 -1.59
C MET A 587 35.32 -8.45 -0.88
N VAL A 588 35.82 -7.78 0.14
CA VAL A 588 36.87 -8.26 1.07
C VAL A 588 36.27 -8.53 2.44
N ASN A 589 36.86 -9.49 3.15
CA ASN A 589 36.59 -9.69 4.57
C ASN A 589 37.38 -8.65 5.36
N ALA A 590 36.70 -7.72 6.02
CA ALA A 590 37.30 -6.74 6.92
C ALA A 590 37.71 -7.37 8.27
N GLY A 591 37.03 -8.42 8.72
CA GLY A 591 37.24 -9.06 10.01
C GLY A 591 36.07 -8.80 10.96
N LYS A 592 36.32 -8.09 12.07
CA LYS A 592 35.32 -7.73 13.08
C LYS A 592 34.86 -6.30 12.96
N ALA A 593 33.57 -6.10 13.19
CA ALA A 593 32.94 -4.80 13.25
C ALA A 593 31.80 -4.81 14.28
N SER A 594 31.41 -3.64 14.77
CA SER A 594 30.31 -3.50 15.73
C SER A 594 29.45 -2.29 15.42
N ALA A 595 28.19 -2.36 15.81
CA ALA A 595 27.29 -1.21 15.79
C ALA A 595 26.35 -1.24 17.00
N GLN A 596 25.93 -0.06 17.44
CA GLN A 596 24.92 0.12 18.48
C GLN A 596 24.05 1.33 18.14
N GLY A 597 22.76 1.27 18.46
CA GLY A 597 21.84 2.33 18.08
C GLY A 597 20.57 2.40 18.92
N LEU A 598 19.85 3.50 18.72
CA LEU A 598 18.54 3.79 19.28
C LEU A 598 17.68 4.34 18.14
N GLU A 599 16.52 3.73 17.91
CA GLU A 599 15.51 4.19 16.97
C GLU A 599 14.25 4.56 17.75
N LEU A 600 13.65 5.70 17.38
CA LEU A 600 12.40 6.22 17.94
C LEU A 600 11.52 6.64 16.76
N SER A 601 10.23 6.31 16.82
CA SER A 601 9.22 6.83 15.90
C SER A 601 7.86 6.94 16.59
N GLY A 602 7.02 7.83 16.08
CA GLY A 602 5.65 7.97 16.56
C GLY A 602 4.81 8.93 15.72
N ALA A 603 3.50 8.86 15.94
CA ALA A 603 2.53 9.78 15.35
C ALA A 603 1.62 10.32 16.44
N LEU A 604 1.51 11.65 16.51
CA LEU A 604 0.72 12.40 17.48
C LEU A 604 -0.39 13.17 16.75
N GLN A 605 -1.64 12.79 16.96
CA GLN A 605 -2.79 13.58 16.55
C GLN A 605 -2.90 14.82 17.46
N LEU A 606 -2.58 15.99 16.93
CA LEU A 606 -2.62 17.26 17.65
C LEU A 606 -4.06 17.78 17.74
N THR A 607 -4.77 17.73 16.61
CA THR A 607 -6.21 17.98 16.46
C THR A 607 -6.78 16.94 15.48
N PRO A 608 -8.11 16.76 15.35
CA PRO A 608 -8.68 15.85 14.34
C PRO A 608 -8.15 16.11 12.91
N GLU A 609 -7.90 17.38 12.60
CA GLU A 609 -7.43 17.91 11.33
C GLU A 609 -5.91 17.81 11.14
N LEU A 610 -5.12 17.56 12.20
CA LEU A 610 -3.67 17.74 12.19
C LEU A 610 -2.92 16.62 12.92
N THR A 611 -2.16 15.83 12.15
CA THR A 611 -1.26 14.79 12.66
C THR A 611 0.20 15.21 12.50
N LEU A 612 0.97 15.02 13.57
CA LEU A 612 2.42 15.22 13.61
C LEU A 612 3.10 13.84 13.73
N SER A 613 3.79 13.41 12.67
CA SER A 613 4.68 12.24 12.73
C SER A 613 6.12 12.69 12.99
N ALA A 614 6.83 11.98 13.86
CA ALA A 614 8.22 12.27 14.20
C ALA A 614 9.01 10.96 14.29
N ALA A 615 10.24 10.99 13.78
CA ALA A 615 11.16 9.86 13.86
C ALA A 615 12.61 10.30 14.04
N TYR A 616 13.40 9.47 14.70
CA TYR A 616 14.80 9.72 15.02
C TYR A 616 15.58 8.41 15.09
N ALA A 617 16.82 8.40 14.60
CA ALA A 617 17.76 7.32 14.86
C ALA A 617 19.13 7.86 15.26
N TYR A 618 19.67 7.31 16.34
CA TYR A 618 21.07 7.38 16.72
C TYR A 618 21.77 6.09 16.32
N LEU A 619 22.98 6.20 15.76
CA LEU A 619 23.79 5.06 15.37
C LEU A 619 25.28 5.31 15.62
N HIS A 620 25.96 4.35 16.23
CA HIS A 620 27.41 4.34 16.36
C HIS A 620 27.97 3.02 15.79
N THR A 621 28.76 3.11 14.73
CA THR A 621 29.36 1.98 14.00
C THR A 621 30.88 2.04 14.09
N ARG A 622 31.59 0.91 14.11
CA ARG A 622 33.06 0.85 14.07
C ARG A 622 33.57 -0.43 13.41
N TYR A 623 34.62 -0.32 12.59
CA TYR A 623 35.49 -1.46 12.26
C TYR A 623 36.41 -1.74 13.46
N ASP A 624 36.18 -2.83 14.19
CA ASP A 624 36.97 -3.19 15.37
C ASP A 624 38.33 -3.77 15.00
N THR A 625 38.39 -4.44 13.86
CA THR A 625 39.62 -4.78 13.15
C THR A 625 39.34 -4.63 11.66
N PHE A 626 40.17 -3.91 10.92
CA PHE A 626 40.16 -3.98 9.45
C PHE A 626 41.53 -3.64 8.88
N ASN A 627 42.24 -4.64 8.36
CA ASN A 627 43.49 -4.44 7.64
C ASN A 627 43.25 -4.63 6.14
N GLU A 628 43.41 -3.57 5.37
CA GLU A 628 43.14 -3.50 3.93
C GLU A 628 44.46 -3.47 3.15
N VAL A 629 44.53 -4.13 1.98
CA VAL A 629 45.67 -3.94 1.06
C VAL A 629 45.26 -2.92 0.00
N VAL A 630 45.97 -1.79 -0.06
CA VAL A 630 45.71 -0.69 -0.99
C VAL A 630 47.01 -0.38 -1.75
N ASN A 631 47.00 -0.48 -3.08
CA ASN A 631 48.18 -0.32 -3.93
C ASN A 631 49.36 -1.25 -3.52
N GLY A 632 49.06 -2.41 -2.94
CA GLY A 632 50.06 -3.37 -2.43
C GLY A 632 50.65 -3.02 -1.05
N VAL A 633 50.18 -1.97 -0.38
CA VAL A 633 50.56 -1.59 0.99
C VAL A 633 49.44 -2.02 1.95
N LEU A 634 49.80 -2.57 3.11
CA LEU A 634 48.83 -2.86 4.17
C LEU A 634 48.47 -1.57 4.92
N VAL A 635 47.19 -1.24 4.98
CA VAL A 635 46.63 -0.06 5.62
C VAL A 635 45.64 -0.51 6.70
N ASP A 636 45.88 -0.09 7.94
CA ASP A 636 44.91 -0.28 9.02
C ASP A 636 43.76 0.72 8.89
N ARG A 637 42.53 0.22 8.99
CA ARG A 637 41.26 0.95 8.96
C ARG A 637 40.49 0.77 10.27
N SER A 638 41.06 0.06 11.25
CA SER A 638 40.45 -0.16 12.56
C SER A 638 40.16 1.18 13.25
N GLY A 639 38.95 1.35 13.77
CA GLY A 639 38.45 2.62 14.32
C GLY A 639 37.62 3.47 13.35
N ASN A 640 37.69 3.24 12.03
CA ASN A 640 36.80 3.91 11.07
C ASN A 640 35.34 3.52 11.29
N VAL A 641 34.43 4.41 10.91
CA VAL A 641 32.98 4.16 10.87
C VAL A 641 32.56 3.64 9.50
N PHE A 642 31.39 2.99 9.40
CA PHE A 642 30.93 2.41 8.13
C PHE A 642 30.62 3.50 7.11
N ARG A 643 30.82 3.21 5.81
CA ARG A 643 30.28 4.09 4.76
C ARG A 643 28.76 4.14 4.86
N MET A 644 28.16 5.25 4.47
CA MET A 644 26.71 5.46 4.46
C MET A 644 26.05 5.36 5.86
N ALA A 645 26.80 5.53 6.96
CA ALA A 645 26.30 5.51 8.34
C ALA A 645 26.23 6.90 9.00
N PRO A 646 25.19 7.72 8.77
CA PRO A 646 24.99 8.97 9.51
C PRO A 646 24.70 8.69 10.99
N LYS A 647 25.50 9.28 11.88
CA LYS A 647 25.42 9.08 13.35
C LYS A 647 24.07 9.48 13.96
N HIS A 648 23.42 10.48 13.37
CA HIS A 648 22.08 10.94 13.70
C HIS A 648 21.26 11.11 12.41
N THR A 649 20.01 10.67 12.43
CA THR A 649 18.96 10.99 11.45
C THR A 649 17.68 11.38 12.17
N ALA A 650 16.88 12.25 11.56
CA ALA A 650 15.59 12.68 12.09
C ALA A 650 14.64 13.00 10.94
N SER A 651 13.34 12.71 11.09
CA SER A 651 12.30 13.21 10.20
C SER A 651 11.09 13.70 10.97
N LEU A 652 10.41 14.70 10.39
CA LEU A 652 9.24 15.34 10.94
C LEU A 652 8.23 15.56 9.81
N SER A 653 7.03 15.00 9.95
CA SER A 653 5.95 15.16 8.97
C SER A 653 4.75 15.80 9.65
N LEU A 654 4.16 16.79 8.98
CA LEU A 654 2.89 17.43 9.35
C LEU A 654 1.88 17.11 8.27
N ASP A 655 0.84 16.36 8.61
CA ASP A 655 -0.27 15.99 7.74
C ASP A 655 -1.54 16.72 8.22
N TRP A 656 -2.01 17.68 7.41
CA TRP A 656 -3.19 18.51 7.70
C TRP A 656 -4.30 18.28 6.66
N ARG A 657 -5.55 18.16 7.14
CA ARG A 657 -6.76 18.05 6.32
C ARG A 657 -7.92 18.82 6.96
N ALA A 658 -8.66 19.59 6.16
CA ALA A 658 -9.85 20.29 6.62
C ALA A 658 -10.87 20.48 5.47
N PRO A 659 -12.17 20.63 5.75
CA PRO A 659 -13.16 21.03 4.75
C PRO A 659 -12.80 22.38 4.09
N ALA A 660 -12.84 22.45 2.76
CA ALA A 660 -12.48 23.65 2.00
C ALA A 660 -13.70 24.38 1.41
N PHE A 661 -14.36 23.77 0.43
CA PHE A 661 -15.54 24.33 -0.23
C PHE A 661 -16.51 23.25 -0.67
N GLY A 662 -17.73 23.27 -0.10
CA GLY A 662 -18.79 22.32 -0.40
C GLY A 662 -18.43 20.87 -0.07
N ARG A 663 -17.81 20.20 -1.05
CA ARG A 663 -17.68 18.73 -1.16
C ARG A 663 -16.21 18.30 -1.30
N TRP A 664 -15.30 19.21 -0.95
CA TRP A 664 -13.86 19.06 -1.10
C TRP A 664 -13.18 19.35 0.23
N GLU A 665 -12.29 18.46 0.65
CA GLU A 665 -11.24 18.76 1.61
C GLU A 665 -10.13 19.57 0.94
N VAL A 666 -9.50 20.48 1.68
CA VAL A 666 -8.12 20.90 1.43
C VAL A 666 -7.21 20.01 2.26
N PHE A 667 -6.13 19.54 1.67
CA PHE A 667 -5.05 18.89 2.39
C PHE A 667 -3.75 19.64 2.19
N ALA A 668 -2.88 19.59 3.20
CA ALA A 668 -1.49 20.00 3.09
C ALA A 668 -0.60 19.01 3.85
N ASN A 669 0.46 18.53 3.19
CA ASN A 669 1.55 17.81 3.84
C ASN A 669 2.83 18.67 3.81
N GLY A 670 3.59 18.63 4.90
CA GLY A 670 5.00 19.02 4.91
C GLY A 670 5.85 17.92 5.55
N ASN A 671 6.93 17.53 4.88
CA ASN A 671 7.85 16.48 5.33
C ASN A 671 9.28 17.00 5.34
N TYR A 672 9.93 17.03 6.51
CA TYR A 672 11.32 17.44 6.66
C TYR A 672 12.19 16.29 7.16
N ALA A 673 13.12 15.82 6.33
CA ALA A 673 14.02 14.71 6.63
C ALA A 673 15.48 15.19 6.69
N TRP A 674 16.11 15.07 7.86
CA TRP A 674 17.46 15.54 8.16
C TRP A 674 18.42 14.39 8.51
N ARG A 675 19.68 14.51 8.07
CA ARG A 675 20.75 13.60 8.43
C ARG A 675 22.04 14.34 8.77
N SER A 676 22.75 13.85 9.78
CA SER A 676 24.11 14.27 10.13
C SER A 676 25.12 13.93 9.03
N ARG A 677 26.38 14.37 9.21
CA ARG A 677 27.49 14.02 8.32
C ARG A 677 27.71 12.51 8.28
N TYR A 678 28.06 11.99 7.10
CA TYR A 678 28.50 10.61 6.89
C TYR A 678 29.60 10.55 5.82
N TYR A 679 30.37 9.46 5.82
CA TYR A 679 31.37 9.18 4.79
C TYR A 679 30.78 8.30 3.69
N LEU A 680 31.21 8.54 2.45
CA LEU A 680 30.80 7.76 1.27
C LEU A 680 31.71 6.54 1.06
N ASN A 681 32.92 6.52 1.62
CA ASN A 681 33.88 5.41 1.50
C ASN A 681 34.51 4.97 2.85
N ASN A 682 34.98 3.73 2.86
CA ASN A 682 35.49 3.01 4.05
C ASN A 682 36.78 3.61 4.64
N ASP A 683 37.48 4.44 3.86
CA ASP A 683 38.66 5.19 4.28
C ASP A 683 38.34 6.46 5.09
N ASN A 684 37.06 6.87 5.12
CA ASN A 684 36.54 7.98 5.94
C ASN A 684 37.22 9.34 5.65
N LEU A 685 37.58 9.60 4.40
CA LEU A 685 38.19 10.88 4.01
C LEU A 685 37.19 12.04 4.13
N ASP A 686 37.63 13.16 4.72
CA ASP A 686 36.83 14.41 4.86
C ASP A 686 36.32 14.92 3.49
N SER A 687 37.14 14.79 2.45
CA SER A 687 36.82 15.15 1.05
C SER A 687 35.75 14.27 0.40
N GLU A 688 35.47 13.10 0.98
CA GLU A 688 34.49 12.13 0.49
C GLU A 688 33.37 11.91 1.53
N SER A 689 33.06 12.98 2.26
CA SER A 689 31.96 13.03 3.23
C SER A 689 30.82 13.90 2.71
N GLN A 690 29.59 13.40 2.83
CA GLN A 690 28.42 14.26 2.68
C GLN A 690 28.22 15.02 4.00
N LYS A 691 28.23 16.35 3.93
CA LYS A 691 27.94 17.24 5.08
C LYS A 691 26.49 17.04 5.53
N ALA A 692 26.20 17.35 6.80
CA ALA A 692 24.84 17.28 7.33
C ALA A 692 23.88 18.16 6.50
N PHE A 693 22.71 17.63 6.16
CA PHE A 693 21.69 18.31 5.36
C PHE A 693 20.29 17.87 5.74
N GLY A 694 19.28 18.64 5.33
CA GLY A 694 17.89 18.23 5.40
C GLY A 694 17.15 18.59 4.12
N LEU A 695 16.16 17.77 3.77
CA LEU A 695 15.27 17.97 2.63
C LEU A 695 13.88 18.34 3.17
N LEU A 696 13.21 19.29 2.52
CA LEU A 696 11.84 19.67 2.79
C LEU A 696 10.99 19.38 1.56
N ASP A 697 9.99 18.53 1.71
CA ASP A 697 8.98 18.26 0.70
C ASP A 697 7.64 18.85 1.18
N LEU A 698 6.86 19.42 0.27
CA LEU A 698 5.57 20.04 0.54
C LEU A 698 4.55 19.58 -0.50
N ARG A 699 3.33 19.32 -0.05
CA ARG A 699 2.19 18.93 -0.88
C ARG A 699 0.97 19.75 -0.44
N ALA A 700 0.16 20.21 -1.38
CA ALA A 700 -1.12 20.82 -1.06
C ALA A 700 -2.10 20.58 -2.20
N GLY A 701 -3.37 20.35 -1.88
CA GLY A 701 -4.35 20.02 -2.89
C GLY A 701 -5.76 20.01 -2.36
N PHE A 702 -6.68 19.65 -3.26
CA PHE A 702 -8.07 19.40 -2.94
C PHE A 702 -8.42 17.96 -3.28
N GLU A 703 -9.13 17.28 -2.38
CA GLU A 703 -9.65 15.94 -2.59
C GLU A 703 -11.17 15.99 -2.37
N ARG A 704 -11.97 15.48 -3.31
CA ARG A 704 -13.41 15.39 -3.14
C ARG A 704 -13.71 14.36 -2.06
N ASN A 705 -14.66 14.65 -1.17
CA ASN A 705 -14.90 13.90 0.08
C ASN A 705 -15.17 12.39 -0.10
N ASP A 706 -15.53 11.95 -1.31
CA ASP A 706 -15.76 10.56 -1.70
C ASP A 706 -14.55 9.87 -2.35
N GLY A 707 -13.36 10.46 -2.21
CA GLY A 707 -12.07 10.01 -2.79
C GLY A 707 -12.03 10.06 -4.32
N ALA A 708 -13.06 10.62 -4.97
CA ALA A 708 -13.33 10.40 -6.39
C ALA A 708 -12.58 11.29 -7.35
N LEU A 709 -12.03 12.40 -6.85
CA LEU A 709 -11.22 13.34 -7.61
C LEU A 709 -10.26 14.02 -6.65
N MET A 710 -8.97 13.77 -6.83
CA MET A 710 -7.90 14.52 -6.16
C MET A 710 -7.18 15.40 -7.17
N VAL A 711 -6.85 16.63 -6.77
CA VAL A 711 -5.94 17.53 -7.48
C VAL A 711 -4.87 18.00 -6.50
N GLU A 712 -3.64 17.48 -6.66
CA GLU A 712 -2.47 17.78 -5.84
C GLU A 712 -1.52 18.70 -6.61
N ALA A 713 -0.98 19.72 -5.94
CA ALA A 713 0.28 20.36 -6.31
C ALA A 713 1.36 19.95 -5.29
N TYR A 714 2.56 19.61 -5.77
CA TYR A 714 3.65 19.15 -4.92
C TYR A 714 5.00 19.75 -5.29
N VAL A 715 5.89 19.83 -4.31
CA VAL A 715 7.30 20.20 -4.47
C VAL A 715 8.18 19.38 -3.52
N GLU A 716 9.12 18.67 -4.09
CA GLU A 716 10.12 17.82 -3.43
C GLU A 716 11.47 18.54 -3.44
N ASN A 717 12.22 18.46 -2.35
CA ASN A 717 13.42 19.28 -2.12
C ASN A 717 13.14 20.79 -2.37
N ALA A 718 12.08 21.33 -1.76
CA ALA A 718 11.63 22.72 -1.91
C ALA A 718 12.73 23.77 -1.64
N GLN A 719 13.67 23.43 -0.74
CA GLN A 719 14.83 24.23 -0.38
C GLN A 719 15.97 24.25 -1.42
N ASP A 720 15.87 23.49 -2.52
CA ASP A 720 16.92 23.32 -3.54
C ASP A 720 18.27 22.88 -2.94
N ARG A 721 18.25 21.90 -2.02
CA ARG A 721 19.48 21.42 -1.39
C ARG A 721 20.28 20.55 -2.34
N GLU A 722 21.44 21.06 -2.70
CA GLU A 722 22.53 20.34 -3.33
C GLU A 722 23.15 19.34 -2.34
N TRP A 723 23.12 18.04 -2.68
CA TRP A 723 23.81 16.97 -1.95
C TRP A 723 24.21 15.83 -2.90
N VAL A 724 25.19 15.01 -2.46
CA VAL A 724 25.83 13.98 -3.28
C VAL A 724 25.38 12.59 -2.85
N ARG A 725 24.93 11.76 -3.82
CA ARG A 725 24.46 10.38 -3.59
C ARG A 725 25.62 9.39 -3.41
N ASP A 726 26.70 9.52 -4.18
CA ASP A 726 27.92 8.72 -4.05
C ASP A 726 29.17 9.44 -4.61
N ILE A 727 30.37 9.04 -4.14
CA ILE A 727 31.67 9.55 -4.62
C ILE A 727 32.65 8.38 -4.83
N GLY A 728 33.41 8.45 -5.93
CA GLY A 728 34.53 7.56 -6.23
C GLY A 728 34.20 6.41 -7.18
N ASN A 729 33.27 6.62 -8.12
CA ASN A 729 32.69 5.59 -8.99
C ASN A 729 33.67 5.06 -10.05
N GLY A 730 34.67 4.30 -9.61
CA GLY A 730 35.74 3.74 -10.43
C GLY A 730 36.89 4.72 -10.67
N GLY A 731 36.60 5.98 -11.04
CA GLY A 731 37.62 6.98 -11.35
C GLY A 731 38.60 7.25 -10.19
N LYS A 732 38.16 7.10 -8.93
CA LYS A 732 39.02 7.23 -7.73
C LYS A 732 40.27 6.35 -7.79
N PHE A 733 40.18 5.13 -8.34
CA PHE A 733 41.32 4.22 -8.48
C PHE A 733 42.43 4.77 -9.39
N PHE A 734 42.09 5.69 -10.29
CA PHE A 734 42.99 6.32 -11.25
C PHE A 734 43.33 7.77 -10.84
N GLY A 735 42.93 8.20 -9.65
CA GLY A 735 43.15 9.58 -9.16
C GLY A 735 42.09 10.59 -9.62
N VAL A 736 40.94 10.14 -10.15
CA VAL A 736 39.83 10.98 -10.64
C VAL A 736 38.53 10.65 -9.91
N PRO A 737 38.37 11.01 -8.62
CA PRO A 737 37.13 10.78 -7.90
C PRO A 737 35.94 11.46 -8.62
N THR A 738 34.99 10.64 -9.08
CA THR A 738 33.73 11.10 -9.68
C THR A 738 32.60 11.15 -8.65
N ALA A 739 31.78 12.19 -8.71
CA ALA A 739 30.60 12.37 -7.85
C ALA A 739 29.31 12.25 -8.67
N ILE A 740 28.22 11.86 -7.99
CA ILE A 740 26.86 11.85 -8.53
C ILE A 740 25.97 12.73 -7.65
N ARG A 741 25.47 13.84 -8.19
CA ARG A 741 24.49 14.70 -7.49
C ARG A 741 23.13 14.02 -7.34
N ALA A 742 22.42 14.38 -6.29
CA ALA A 742 21.00 14.05 -6.15
C ALA A 742 20.12 14.87 -7.10
N ASN A 743 18.83 14.51 -7.11
CA ASN A 743 17.79 15.27 -7.82
C ASN A 743 17.70 16.71 -7.28
N PRO A 744 17.49 17.72 -8.16
CA PRO A 744 17.21 19.10 -7.76
C PRO A 744 15.81 19.21 -7.13
N ARG A 745 15.33 20.43 -6.85
CA ARG A 745 13.91 20.64 -6.58
C ARG A 745 13.04 20.11 -7.72
N MET A 746 12.18 19.13 -7.43
CA MET A 746 11.18 18.61 -8.35
C MET A 746 9.80 19.15 -7.94
N PHE A 747 8.94 19.48 -8.90
CA PHE A 747 7.58 19.96 -8.61
C PHE A 747 6.62 19.64 -9.75
N GLY A 748 5.34 19.57 -9.43
CA GLY A 748 4.31 19.25 -10.41
C GLY A 748 2.89 19.31 -9.88
N ILE A 749 1.97 18.89 -10.74
CA ILE A 749 0.54 18.73 -10.48
C ILE A 749 0.17 17.27 -10.76
N ARG A 750 -0.69 16.68 -9.92
CA ARG A 750 -1.24 15.33 -10.07
C ARG A 750 -2.77 15.35 -9.95
N ILE A 751 -3.44 14.54 -10.76
CA ILE A 751 -4.90 14.36 -10.78
C ILE A 751 -5.23 12.86 -10.72
N GLN A 752 -6.22 12.44 -9.92
CA GLN A 752 -6.61 11.03 -9.68
C GLN A 752 -8.15 10.88 -9.63
N VAL A 753 -8.76 9.77 -10.09
CA VAL A 753 -10.24 9.58 -10.25
C VAL A 753 -10.79 8.18 -9.83
N ILE A 754 -11.95 8.04 -9.14
CA ILE A 754 -12.55 6.77 -8.55
C ILE A 754 -14.13 6.79 -8.36
N GLY A 755 -14.94 5.66 -8.31
CA GLY A 755 -16.46 5.63 -8.20
C GLY A 755 -17.29 4.43 -7.57
N THR A 756 -18.55 4.65 -7.04
CA THR A 756 -19.82 3.81 -6.74
C THR A 756 -20.74 4.56 -5.65
N HIS A 757 -21.79 4.27 -4.78
CA HIS A 757 -23.06 3.48 -4.40
C HIS A 757 -24.30 4.19 -5.08
N ASN A 758 -25.64 4.03 -4.84
CA ASN A 758 -26.56 3.23 -3.98
C ASN A 758 -26.74 1.74 -4.38
N SER A 759 -27.63 1.01 -3.68
CA SER A 759 -27.93 -0.41 -3.87
C SER A 759 -28.23 -0.78 -5.32
N TYR A 760 -28.92 0.12 -6.02
CA TYR A 760 -29.00 0.15 -7.47
C TYR A 760 -28.29 1.40 -8.04
N SER A 761 -28.29 2.56 -7.37
CA SER A 761 -27.76 3.80 -7.96
C SER A 761 -26.27 3.70 -8.30
N GLN A 762 -25.85 4.58 -9.19
CA GLN A 762 -24.47 4.83 -9.54
C GLN A 762 -24.18 6.27 -9.09
N PRO A 763 -22.94 6.64 -8.75
CA PRO A 763 -22.63 7.96 -8.21
C PRO A 763 -23.14 9.04 -9.17
N ALA A 764 -24.02 9.90 -8.65
CA ALA A 764 -24.56 11.01 -9.38
C ALA A 764 -23.41 11.87 -9.94
N ASP A 765 -23.57 12.32 -11.19
CA ASP A 765 -22.57 13.17 -11.85
C ASP A 765 -22.30 14.40 -10.97
N ALA A 766 -21.03 14.61 -10.58
CA ALA A 766 -20.64 15.66 -9.65
C ALA A 766 -21.16 17.05 -10.06
N ARG A 767 -21.35 17.27 -11.38
CA ARG A 767 -21.82 18.52 -11.97
C ARG A 767 -23.30 18.79 -11.69
N VAL A 768 -24.13 17.76 -11.46
CA VAL A 768 -25.55 17.88 -11.05
C VAL A 768 -25.69 18.85 -9.89
N PHE A 769 -24.86 18.67 -8.88
CA PHE A 769 -24.98 19.42 -7.65
C PHE A 769 -24.45 20.86 -7.75
N THR A 770 -23.55 21.13 -8.71
CA THR A 770 -23.13 22.51 -9.03
C THR A 770 -24.28 23.36 -9.58
N VAL A 771 -25.35 22.72 -10.08
CA VAL A 771 -26.58 23.39 -10.49
C VAL A 771 -27.72 23.21 -9.48
N MET A 772 -27.79 22.09 -8.75
CA MET A 772 -28.89 21.82 -7.81
C MET A 772 -28.68 22.34 -6.37
N ASP A 773 -27.48 22.27 -5.79
CA ASP A 773 -27.25 22.73 -4.39
C ASP A 773 -27.66 24.20 -4.18
N PRO A 774 -27.37 25.15 -5.11
CA PRO A 774 -27.81 26.55 -4.98
C PRO A 774 -29.33 26.74 -5.12
N LEU A 775 -30.01 25.85 -5.85
CA LEU A 775 -31.46 25.88 -6.04
C LEU A 775 -32.20 25.27 -4.84
N LEU A 776 -31.61 24.26 -4.19
CA LEU A 776 -32.22 23.51 -3.09
C LEU A 776 -31.94 24.10 -1.71
N LYS A 777 -30.77 24.72 -1.47
CA LYS A 777 -30.45 25.25 -0.13
C LYS A 777 -31.49 26.24 0.43
N PRO A 778 -32.00 27.25 -0.32
CA PRO A 778 -33.02 28.15 0.19
C PRO A 778 -34.33 27.45 0.58
N VAL A 779 -34.65 26.34 -0.10
CA VAL A 779 -35.84 25.51 0.13
C VAL A 779 -35.69 24.73 1.44
N ILE A 780 -34.54 24.08 1.64
CA ILE A 780 -34.22 23.31 2.85
C ILE A 780 -34.14 24.25 4.07
N ASP A 781 -33.41 25.37 3.96
CA ASP A 781 -33.30 26.37 5.02
C ASP A 781 -34.66 27.00 5.39
N GLY A 782 -35.57 27.11 4.41
CA GLY A 782 -36.95 27.58 4.62
C GLY A 782 -37.83 26.55 5.32
N MET A 783 -37.79 25.30 4.85
CA MET A 783 -38.54 24.17 5.41
C MET A 783 -38.21 23.94 6.89
N MET A 784 -36.92 23.89 7.24
CA MET A 784 -36.47 23.65 8.62
C MET A 784 -36.87 24.77 9.58
N LYS A 785 -37.03 26.02 9.10
CA LYS A 785 -37.51 27.16 9.90
C LYS A 785 -39.03 27.20 10.09
N GLN A 786 -39.78 26.51 9.23
CA GLN A 786 -41.25 26.43 9.29
C GLN A 786 -41.75 25.17 10.00
N MET A 787 -40.86 24.22 10.28
CA MET A 787 -41.17 22.95 10.95
C MET A 787 -41.60 23.18 12.42
N PRO A 788 -42.78 22.70 12.87
CA PRO A 788 -43.21 22.79 14.26
C PRO A 788 -42.25 22.08 15.22
N GLU A 789 -42.07 22.59 16.44
CA GLU A 789 -41.04 22.11 17.38
C GLU A 789 -41.08 20.58 17.63
N GLN A 790 -42.25 20.00 17.82
CA GLN A 790 -42.41 18.55 18.02
C GLN A 790 -42.00 17.73 16.78
N MET A 791 -42.24 18.27 15.57
CA MET A 791 -41.82 17.67 14.31
C MET A 791 -40.32 17.85 14.09
N ARG A 792 -39.75 18.99 14.51
CA ARG A 792 -38.30 19.28 14.49
C ARG A 792 -37.52 18.34 15.42
N GLN A 793 -38.09 18.00 16.58
CA GLN A 793 -37.53 17.02 17.50
C GLN A 793 -37.61 15.59 16.94
N ALA A 794 -38.74 15.19 16.35
CA ALA A 794 -38.86 13.89 15.68
C ALA A 794 -37.89 13.75 14.49
N PHE A 795 -37.77 14.79 13.66
CA PHE A 795 -36.82 14.83 12.55
C PHE A 795 -35.36 14.71 13.03
N ALA A 796 -35.00 15.29 14.18
CA ALA A 796 -33.66 15.15 14.76
C ALA A 796 -33.40 13.78 15.43
N ASP A 797 -34.43 12.99 15.75
CA ASP A 797 -34.29 11.59 16.19
C ASP A 797 -34.18 10.63 14.99
N GLU A 798 -34.99 10.85 13.94
CA GLU A 798 -35.01 10.05 12.72
C GLU A 798 -33.81 10.36 11.79
N HIS A 799 -33.33 11.61 11.76
CA HIS A 799 -32.20 12.09 10.96
C HIS A 799 -31.20 12.91 11.80
N PRO A 800 -30.41 12.28 12.68
CA PRO A 800 -29.51 12.96 13.60
C PRO A 800 -28.31 13.66 12.93
N HIS A 801 -28.04 13.40 11.64
CA HIS A 801 -26.95 14.02 10.88
C HIS A 801 -27.44 14.66 9.56
N ALA A 802 -28.73 15.04 9.52
CA ALA A 802 -29.39 15.64 8.38
C ALA A 802 -28.64 16.87 7.82
N PHE A 803 -28.17 16.77 6.57
CA PHE A 803 -27.47 17.84 5.87
C PHE A 803 -26.17 18.32 6.54
N ASP A 804 -25.55 17.52 7.42
CA ASP A 804 -24.18 17.75 7.90
C ASP A 804 -23.23 17.81 6.68
N GLY A 805 -22.71 19.01 6.36
CA GLY A 805 -21.91 19.25 5.15
C GLY A 805 -22.71 19.43 3.84
N GLY A 806 -24.04 19.41 3.89
CA GLY A 806 -24.92 19.66 2.74
C GLY A 806 -25.40 18.39 2.03
N LEU A 807 -25.67 18.49 0.72
CA LEU A 807 -26.40 17.45 -0.01
C LEU A 807 -25.53 16.35 -0.66
N GLN A 808 -24.19 16.48 -0.74
CA GLN A 808 -23.36 15.30 -1.04
C GLN A 808 -23.13 14.45 0.19
N PRO A 809 -22.74 15.01 1.36
CA PRO A 809 -22.33 14.13 2.46
C PRO A 809 -23.47 13.27 3.00
N ALA A 810 -24.73 13.68 2.83
CA ALA A 810 -25.92 12.85 3.09
C ALA A 810 -26.24 11.79 2.01
N LEU A 811 -25.53 11.83 0.87
CA LEU A 811 -25.63 10.97 -0.32
C LEU A 811 -24.24 10.37 -0.70
N ASP A 812 -23.25 10.44 0.18
CA ASP A 812 -21.86 10.06 -0.10
C ASP A 812 -21.66 8.58 0.25
N TYR A 813 -21.97 7.73 -0.72
CA TYR A 813 -21.96 6.28 -0.60
C TYR A 813 -21.40 5.60 -1.90
N ARG A 814 -20.66 4.44 -1.79
CA ARG A 814 -19.87 3.40 -2.60
C ARG A 814 -20.26 1.85 -2.98
N PHE A 815 -21.25 1.41 -3.83
CA PHE A 815 -21.95 0.05 -3.95
C PHE A 815 -21.71 -0.70 -5.29
N PRO A 816 -21.74 -2.04 -5.25
CA PRO A 816 -22.05 -2.91 -6.41
C PRO A 816 -23.54 -3.28 -6.57
N THR A 817 -23.89 -3.89 -7.72
CA THR A 817 -25.26 -4.33 -8.13
C THR A 817 -26.00 -5.24 -7.12
N LEU A 818 -27.33 -5.37 -7.29
CA LEU A 818 -28.20 -6.21 -6.44
C LEU A 818 -27.72 -7.67 -6.29
N ASP A 819 -27.31 -8.31 -7.38
CA ASP A 819 -26.77 -9.68 -7.33
C ASP A 819 -25.45 -9.77 -6.53
N THR A 820 -24.68 -8.68 -6.38
CA THR A 820 -23.48 -8.66 -5.52
C THR A 820 -23.85 -8.60 -4.05
N GLN A 821 -24.81 -7.75 -3.71
CA GLN A 821 -25.32 -7.64 -2.34
C GLN A 821 -25.90 -8.96 -1.87
N LEU A 822 -26.72 -9.61 -2.70
CA LEU A 822 -27.34 -10.87 -2.34
C LEU A 822 -26.33 -12.04 -2.29
N ARG A 823 -25.19 -11.96 -2.99
CA ARG A 823 -24.08 -12.93 -2.82
C ARG A 823 -23.25 -12.68 -1.56
N SER A 824 -22.95 -11.43 -1.20
CA SER A 824 -22.17 -11.10 0.01
C SER A 824 -22.88 -11.40 1.35
N GLY A 825 -24.09 -11.96 1.29
CA GLY A 825 -24.87 -12.37 2.45
C GLY A 825 -25.93 -11.35 2.88
N LEU A 826 -26.05 -10.19 2.23
CA LEU A 826 -27.14 -9.25 2.52
C LEU A 826 -28.49 -9.89 2.22
N ARG A 827 -29.41 -9.74 3.17
CA ARG A 827 -30.81 -10.20 3.07
C ARG A 827 -31.81 -9.05 3.18
N SER A 828 -31.33 -7.83 2.97
CA SER A 828 -32.10 -6.59 2.92
C SER A 828 -31.57 -5.74 1.77
N VAL A 829 -32.44 -5.28 0.88
CA VAL A 829 -32.13 -4.34 -0.21
C VAL A 829 -33.27 -3.33 -0.35
N GLU A 830 -32.98 -2.11 -0.81
CA GLU A 830 -33.92 -0.99 -0.86
C GLU A 830 -34.05 -0.47 -2.32
N LEU A 831 -35.28 -0.18 -2.77
CA LEU A 831 -35.62 0.22 -4.14
C LEU A 831 -36.61 1.39 -4.18
N ASP A 832 -36.20 2.50 -4.78
CA ASP A 832 -36.93 3.77 -4.80
C ASP A 832 -37.80 3.93 -6.06
N LEU A 833 -39.10 3.71 -5.91
CA LEU A 833 -40.02 3.55 -7.03
C LEU A 833 -40.65 4.88 -7.46
N ASN A 834 -40.39 5.28 -8.70
CA ASN A 834 -40.89 6.51 -9.31
C ASN A 834 -41.85 6.16 -10.46
N VAL A 835 -42.98 6.85 -10.54
CA VAL A 835 -44.04 6.55 -11.53
C VAL A 835 -43.73 7.20 -12.87
N ASP A 836 -43.66 6.39 -13.92
CA ASP A 836 -43.62 6.85 -15.31
C ASP A 836 -44.40 5.92 -16.26
N HIS A 837 -45.73 5.94 -16.17
CA HIS A 837 -46.63 5.08 -16.95
C HIS A 837 -46.54 5.26 -18.48
N GLU A 838 -45.86 6.29 -18.97
CA GLU A 838 -45.74 6.64 -20.40
C GLU A 838 -44.33 6.34 -20.93
N GLY A 839 -43.31 6.48 -20.08
CA GLY A 839 -41.90 6.29 -20.42
C GLY A 839 -41.21 7.59 -20.83
N GLY A 840 -39.90 7.67 -20.54
CA GLY A 840 -39.01 8.75 -20.97
C GLY A 840 -38.97 9.97 -20.05
N ARG A 841 -39.83 10.07 -19.03
CA ARG A 841 -39.96 11.25 -18.15
C ARG A 841 -38.66 11.60 -17.41
N PHE A 842 -37.89 10.57 -17.06
CA PHE A 842 -36.61 10.71 -16.34
C PHE A 842 -35.39 10.50 -17.25
N SER A 843 -35.57 10.43 -18.58
CA SER A 843 -34.46 10.31 -19.53
C SER A 843 -33.72 11.63 -19.78
N ASP A 844 -34.27 12.77 -19.36
CA ASP A 844 -33.63 14.08 -19.47
C ASP A 844 -33.86 14.96 -18.21
N PRO A 845 -33.18 14.67 -17.08
CA PRO A 845 -33.39 15.36 -15.81
C PRO A 845 -32.93 16.84 -15.85
N LEU A 846 -33.49 17.68 -14.99
CA LEU A 846 -33.21 19.12 -14.94
C LEU A 846 -31.70 19.45 -14.91
N PRO A 847 -30.87 18.86 -14.02
CA PRO A 847 -29.44 19.18 -14.02
C PRO A 847 -28.78 18.94 -15.37
N TYR A 848 -29.11 17.87 -16.08
CA TYR A 848 -28.53 17.57 -17.40
C TYR A 848 -29.00 18.58 -18.45
N ARG A 849 -30.28 18.99 -18.41
CA ARG A 849 -30.79 20.10 -19.23
C ARG A 849 -30.06 21.41 -18.94
N LEU A 850 -29.81 21.74 -17.67
CA LEU A 850 -29.08 22.95 -17.26
C LEU A 850 -27.59 22.91 -17.61
N LEU A 851 -26.97 21.73 -17.60
CA LEU A 851 -25.55 21.54 -17.92
C LEU A 851 -25.30 21.59 -19.43
N ARG A 852 -26.11 20.92 -20.26
CA ARG A 852 -26.05 21.08 -21.73
C ARG A 852 -26.34 22.52 -22.16
N ALA A 853 -27.27 23.22 -21.50
CA ALA A 853 -27.51 24.65 -21.71
C ALA A 853 -26.32 25.56 -21.33
N ARG A 854 -25.29 25.03 -20.65
CA ARG A 854 -24.00 25.69 -20.35
C ARG A 854 -22.84 25.16 -21.21
N GLY A 855 -23.11 24.29 -22.20
CA GLY A 855 -22.10 23.67 -23.07
C GLY A 855 -21.38 22.46 -22.47
N VAL A 856 -22.00 21.77 -21.50
CA VAL A 856 -21.49 20.52 -20.93
C VAL A 856 -22.26 19.36 -21.56
N ASP A 857 -21.70 18.78 -22.62
CA ASP A 857 -22.32 17.70 -23.41
C ASP A 857 -21.77 16.30 -23.05
N ASP A 858 -20.69 16.23 -22.26
CA ASP A 858 -19.97 15.02 -21.81
C ASP A 858 -20.52 14.46 -20.48
N LEU A 859 -21.85 14.44 -20.34
CA LEU A 859 -22.54 14.04 -19.11
C LEU A 859 -22.49 12.51 -18.89
N GLU A 860 -22.40 12.09 -17.63
CA GLU A 860 -22.38 10.66 -17.28
C GLU A 860 -23.61 9.91 -17.85
N PRO A 861 -23.43 8.70 -18.42
CA PRO A 861 -24.48 8.08 -19.21
C PRO A 861 -25.66 7.63 -18.36
N LEU A 862 -26.86 7.94 -18.86
CA LEU A 862 -28.12 7.33 -18.42
C LEU A 862 -28.45 6.11 -19.29
N HIS A 863 -29.15 5.16 -18.70
CA HIS A 863 -29.76 4.04 -19.42
C HIS A 863 -31.02 4.50 -20.19
N ASP A 864 -30.84 5.49 -21.06
CA ASP A 864 -31.87 6.21 -21.80
C ASP A 864 -32.93 5.29 -22.44
N ALA A 865 -32.51 4.22 -23.12
CA ALA A 865 -33.42 3.23 -23.71
C ALA A 865 -34.38 2.60 -22.67
N ALA A 866 -33.88 2.21 -21.49
CA ALA A 866 -34.69 1.62 -20.43
C ALA A 866 -35.51 2.67 -19.66
N LEU A 867 -35.03 3.91 -19.57
CA LEU A 867 -35.80 5.03 -19.03
C LEU A 867 -36.97 5.40 -19.95
N ARG A 868 -36.83 5.21 -21.27
CA ARG A 868 -37.90 5.42 -22.28
C ARG A 868 -38.98 4.34 -22.35
N GLU A 869 -38.78 3.17 -21.76
CA GLU A 869 -39.84 2.15 -21.64
C GLU A 869 -41.00 2.65 -20.75
N PRO A 870 -42.26 2.25 -20.96
CA PRO A 870 -43.33 2.53 -20.00
C PRO A 870 -43.15 1.79 -18.67
N GLY A 871 -43.55 2.43 -17.56
CA GLY A 871 -43.72 1.82 -16.24
C GLY A 871 -42.71 2.24 -15.17
N LEU A 872 -42.89 1.71 -13.96
CA LEU A 872 -42.15 2.11 -12.74
C LEU A 872 -40.61 2.10 -12.92
N LYS A 873 -39.97 3.18 -12.45
CA LYS A 873 -38.52 3.43 -12.52
C LYS A 873 -37.87 3.38 -11.13
N THR A 874 -36.60 3.00 -11.06
CA THR A 874 -35.88 2.84 -9.79
C THR A 874 -34.76 3.87 -9.68
N LEU A 875 -35.01 4.98 -8.97
CA LEU A 875 -34.20 6.20 -8.92
C LEU A 875 -34.32 6.84 -7.53
N HIS A 876 -33.21 7.20 -6.87
CA HIS A 876 -33.27 7.71 -5.50
C HIS A 876 -33.90 9.12 -5.44
N MET A 877 -33.40 10.04 -6.27
CA MET A 877 -33.88 11.43 -6.36
C MET A 877 -33.80 11.93 -7.81
N VAL A 878 -34.95 12.07 -8.49
CA VAL A 878 -35.04 12.27 -9.96
C VAL A 878 -34.18 13.38 -10.57
N ASP A 879 -33.91 14.48 -9.85
CA ASP A 879 -33.05 15.59 -10.33
C ASP A 879 -31.74 15.74 -9.52
N VAL A 880 -31.38 14.78 -8.66
CA VAL A 880 -30.19 14.86 -7.77
C VAL A 880 -29.36 13.56 -7.77
N ASP A 881 -30.01 12.40 -7.68
CA ASP A 881 -29.43 11.06 -7.59
C ASP A 881 -30.30 10.08 -8.39
N PHE A 882 -30.13 10.11 -9.71
CA PHE A 882 -31.04 9.53 -10.71
C PHE A 882 -30.36 8.52 -11.64
N ARG A 883 -29.18 8.02 -11.27
CA ARG A 883 -28.55 6.91 -11.98
C ARG A 883 -29.00 5.59 -11.36
N SER A 884 -28.82 4.48 -12.07
CA SER A 884 -29.30 3.17 -11.63
C SER A 884 -28.71 2.04 -12.45
N SER A 885 -28.29 0.97 -11.81
CA SER A 885 -27.92 -0.33 -12.40
C SER A 885 -29.13 -1.24 -12.65
N CYS A 886 -30.32 -0.84 -12.20
CA CYS A 886 -31.59 -1.40 -12.64
C CYS A 886 -32.65 -0.28 -12.81
N PRO A 887 -32.52 0.58 -13.85
CA PRO A 887 -33.34 1.80 -14.04
C PRO A 887 -34.87 1.59 -14.09
N THR A 888 -35.35 0.36 -14.28
CA THR A 888 -36.77 0.02 -14.20
C THR A 888 -37.01 -1.01 -13.10
N PHE A 889 -38.15 -0.91 -12.41
CA PHE A 889 -38.51 -1.84 -11.34
C PHE A 889 -38.59 -3.29 -11.86
N ARG A 890 -39.05 -3.46 -13.10
CA ARG A 890 -39.10 -4.77 -13.78
C ARG A 890 -37.69 -5.36 -13.99
N LEU A 891 -36.69 -4.53 -14.31
CA LEU A 891 -35.30 -4.98 -14.43
C LEU A 891 -34.69 -5.33 -13.05
N CYS A 892 -35.00 -4.57 -11.99
CA CYS A 892 -34.59 -4.96 -10.63
C CYS A 892 -35.19 -6.31 -10.24
N LEU A 893 -36.50 -6.51 -10.45
CA LEU A 893 -37.18 -7.78 -10.19
C LEU A 893 -36.62 -8.95 -11.02
N GLN A 894 -36.18 -8.70 -12.26
CA GLN A 894 -35.51 -9.71 -13.09
C GLN A 894 -34.13 -10.10 -12.52
N GLN A 895 -33.35 -9.16 -12.00
CA GLN A 895 -32.09 -9.44 -11.30
C GLN A 895 -32.34 -10.25 -10.02
N LEU A 896 -33.34 -9.87 -9.21
CA LEU A 896 -33.77 -10.64 -8.03
C LEU A 896 -34.23 -12.06 -8.40
N ARG A 897 -35.02 -12.21 -9.46
CA ARG A 897 -35.49 -13.51 -9.96
C ARG A 897 -34.32 -14.40 -10.39
N GLY A 898 -33.41 -13.88 -11.20
CA GLY A 898 -32.24 -14.62 -11.69
C GLY A 898 -31.31 -15.09 -10.57
N TRP A 899 -31.05 -14.24 -9.57
CA TRP A 899 -30.30 -14.66 -8.38
C TRP A 899 -31.04 -15.72 -7.56
N SER A 900 -32.36 -15.60 -7.39
CA SER A 900 -33.19 -16.57 -6.66
C SER A 900 -33.28 -17.93 -7.38
N ASP A 901 -33.42 -17.94 -8.72
CA ASP A 901 -33.35 -19.15 -9.54
C ASP A 901 -32.01 -19.87 -9.38
N ALA A 902 -30.90 -19.14 -9.25
CA ALA A 902 -29.58 -19.71 -8.98
C ALA A 902 -29.36 -20.14 -7.51
N ASN A 903 -30.19 -19.68 -6.57
CA ASN A 903 -30.01 -19.89 -5.12
C ASN A 903 -31.30 -20.38 -4.41
N PRO A 904 -31.99 -21.44 -4.88
CA PRO A 904 -33.36 -21.77 -4.42
C PRO A 904 -33.50 -22.08 -2.92
N GLY A 905 -32.40 -22.37 -2.22
CA GLY A 905 -32.38 -22.56 -0.76
C GLY A 905 -32.09 -21.28 0.06
N HIS A 906 -32.01 -20.10 -0.56
CA HIS A 906 -31.55 -18.87 0.08
C HIS A 906 -32.38 -18.51 1.33
N THR A 907 -31.74 -17.89 2.32
CA THR A 907 -32.44 -17.28 3.45
C THR A 907 -33.34 -16.13 2.96
N PRO A 908 -34.46 -15.81 3.66
CA PRO A 908 -35.45 -14.87 3.14
C PRO A 908 -34.83 -13.51 2.82
N VAL A 909 -35.22 -12.90 1.69
CA VAL A 909 -34.70 -11.58 1.30
C VAL A 909 -35.80 -10.53 1.48
N PHE A 910 -35.56 -9.59 2.38
CA PHE A 910 -36.40 -8.41 2.54
C PHE A 910 -36.07 -7.41 1.43
N VAL A 911 -37.10 -6.95 0.73
CA VAL A 911 -36.99 -5.92 -0.32
C VAL A 911 -37.83 -4.73 0.13
N LEU A 912 -37.14 -3.69 0.60
CA LEU A 912 -37.76 -2.44 0.97
C LEU A 912 -38.10 -1.67 -0.31
N LEU A 913 -39.34 -1.21 -0.42
CA LEU A 913 -39.83 -0.41 -1.54
C LEU A 913 -40.22 0.97 -1.00
N GLU A 914 -39.53 2.03 -1.41
CA GLU A 914 -39.98 3.40 -1.12
C GLU A 914 -40.65 4.00 -2.37
N PRO A 915 -41.99 4.13 -2.40
CA PRO A 915 -42.64 4.86 -3.49
C PRO A 915 -42.36 6.36 -3.32
N LYS A 916 -41.81 7.02 -4.33
CA LYS A 916 -41.53 8.47 -4.27
C LYS A 916 -42.79 9.27 -4.64
N PHE A 917 -43.19 10.17 -3.73
CA PHE A 917 -44.44 10.94 -3.83
C PHE A 917 -44.25 12.42 -4.20
N SER A 918 -43.01 12.91 -4.33
CA SER A 918 -42.71 14.32 -4.53
C SER A 918 -41.52 14.55 -5.45
N SER A 919 -41.40 15.78 -5.95
CA SER A 919 -40.30 16.28 -6.78
C SER A 919 -40.06 17.75 -6.43
N PHE A 920 -38.93 18.30 -6.86
CA PHE A 920 -38.60 19.70 -6.59
C PHE A 920 -39.43 20.71 -7.39
N THR A 921 -40.42 20.27 -8.20
CA THR A 921 -41.25 21.12 -9.06
C THR A 921 -42.01 22.25 -8.36
N THR A 922 -42.30 22.10 -7.06
CA THR A 922 -42.96 23.15 -6.26
C THR A 922 -42.03 24.27 -5.80
N ALA A 923 -40.71 24.08 -5.88
CA ALA A 923 -39.70 24.99 -5.34
C ALA A 923 -38.56 25.35 -6.31
N VAL A 924 -38.31 24.51 -7.32
CA VAL A 924 -37.29 24.67 -8.35
C VAL A 924 -37.96 24.67 -9.73
N THR A 925 -37.89 25.81 -10.41
CA THR A 925 -38.52 25.98 -11.73
C THR A 925 -37.87 25.07 -12.77
N GLY A 926 -38.70 24.30 -13.50
CA GLY A 926 -38.24 23.39 -14.56
C GLY A 926 -37.77 22.02 -14.11
N ALA A 927 -37.84 21.72 -12.80
CA ALA A 927 -37.58 20.39 -12.24
C ALA A 927 -38.49 19.33 -12.88
N THR A 928 -38.06 18.07 -12.80
CA THR A 928 -38.70 16.95 -13.46
C THR A 928 -39.87 16.44 -12.60
N PRO A 929 -41.11 16.42 -13.13
CA PRO A 929 -42.29 16.07 -12.33
C PRO A 929 -42.34 14.57 -12.04
N VAL A 930 -42.40 14.22 -10.75
CA VAL A 930 -42.79 12.89 -10.27
C VAL A 930 -44.32 12.79 -10.29
N GLN A 931 -44.87 11.76 -10.93
CA GLN A 931 -46.28 11.42 -10.83
C GLN A 931 -46.57 10.77 -9.47
N PRO A 932 -47.73 11.03 -8.83
CA PRO A 932 -48.05 10.46 -7.52
C PRO A 932 -48.21 8.94 -7.62
N PHE A 933 -47.76 8.22 -6.59
CA PHE A 933 -47.98 6.77 -6.47
C PHE A 933 -49.45 6.49 -6.09
N ASP A 934 -50.30 6.37 -7.11
CA ASP A 934 -51.73 6.13 -6.97
C ASP A 934 -52.09 4.64 -6.98
N ALA A 935 -53.39 4.32 -6.96
CA ALA A 935 -53.86 2.95 -6.98
C ALA A 935 -53.43 2.16 -8.25
N ARG A 936 -53.22 2.84 -9.38
CA ARG A 936 -52.71 2.23 -10.62
C ARG A 936 -51.23 1.91 -10.47
N ALA A 937 -50.42 2.84 -9.97
CA ALA A 937 -48.99 2.60 -9.71
C ALA A 937 -48.77 1.45 -8.72
N PHE A 938 -49.58 1.37 -7.66
CA PHE A 938 -49.55 0.24 -6.73
C PHE A 938 -49.96 -1.10 -7.37
N SER A 939 -51.03 -1.13 -8.18
CA SER A 939 -51.39 -2.36 -8.89
C SER A 939 -50.38 -2.74 -9.98
N GLU A 940 -49.67 -1.78 -10.59
CA GLU A 940 -48.54 -2.05 -11.51
C GLU A 940 -47.33 -2.64 -10.76
N MET A 941 -47.06 -2.17 -9.54
CA MET A 941 -46.04 -2.72 -8.64
C MET A 941 -46.37 -4.18 -8.25
N ASP A 942 -47.56 -4.44 -7.70
CA ASP A 942 -48.04 -5.80 -7.37
C ASP A 942 -47.96 -6.72 -8.61
N ALA A 943 -48.53 -6.30 -9.74
CA ALA A 943 -48.51 -7.09 -10.97
C ALA A 943 -47.09 -7.34 -11.51
N SER A 944 -46.16 -6.42 -11.32
CA SER A 944 -44.76 -6.60 -11.70
C SER A 944 -44.07 -7.65 -10.81
N ILE A 945 -44.27 -7.59 -9.49
CA ILE A 945 -43.75 -8.60 -8.55
C ILE A 945 -44.33 -9.98 -8.91
N ALA A 946 -45.65 -10.09 -9.04
CA ALA A 946 -46.32 -11.36 -9.36
C ALA A 946 -45.87 -11.97 -10.69
N SER A 947 -45.77 -11.14 -11.75
CA SER A 947 -45.44 -11.62 -13.10
C SER A 947 -43.96 -11.97 -13.32
N ILE A 948 -43.05 -11.49 -12.45
CA ILE A 948 -41.61 -11.72 -12.59
C ILE A 948 -41.07 -12.69 -11.54
N LEU A 949 -41.50 -12.58 -10.27
CA LEU A 949 -41.00 -13.44 -9.20
C LEU A 949 -41.83 -14.71 -8.98
N GLY A 950 -43.13 -14.68 -9.29
CA GLY A 950 -44.05 -15.78 -9.01
C GLY A 950 -44.51 -15.79 -7.54
N ARG A 951 -45.77 -16.17 -7.31
CA ARG A 951 -46.39 -16.17 -5.97
C ARG A 951 -45.75 -17.19 -5.02
N GLU A 952 -45.13 -18.24 -5.56
CA GLU A 952 -44.40 -19.26 -4.80
C GLU A 952 -43.14 -18.71 -4.11
N ARG A 953 -42.60 -17.58 -4.61
CA ARG A 953 -41.37 -16.95 -4.12
C ARG A 953 -41.59 -15.69 -3.31
N VAL A 954 -42.83 -15.38 -2.93
CA VAL A 954 -43.13 -14.19 -2.13
C VAL A 954 -43.96 -14.59 -0.93
N ILE A 955 -43.51 -14.18 0.25
CA ILE A 955 -44.33 -14.17 1.47
C ILE A 955 -45.14 -12.88 1.43
N THR A 956 -46.45 -13.02 1.49
CA THR A 956 -47.44 -11.95 1.38
C THR A 956 -48.15 -11.74 2.71
N PRO A 957 -48.80 -10.58 2.91
CA PRO A 957 -49.72 -10.32 4.00
C PRO A 957 -50.73 -11.46 4.28
N ASP A 958 -51.30 -12.08 3.25
CA ASP A 958 -52.25 -13.19 3.42
C ASP A 958 -51.61 -14.47 4.00
N ASP A 959 -50.33 -14.73 3.71
CA ASP A 959 -49.60 -15.89 4.26
C ASP A 959 -49.37 -15.76 5.77
N VAL A 960 -49.25 -14.52 6.27
CA VAL A 960 -49.11 -14.22 7.70
C VAL A 960 -50.46 -14.10 8.38
N ARG A 961 -51.46 -13.45 7.75
CA ARG A 961 -52.78 -13.22 8.35
C ARG A 961 -53.58 -14.53 8.56
N GLY A 962 -53.48 -15.47 7.61
CA GLY A 962 -54.15 -16.77 7.71
C GLY A 962 -55.66 -16.65 7.95
N GLN A 963 -56.12 -16.98 9.16
CA GLN A 963 -57.53 -16.90 9.60
C GLN A 963 -57.79 -15.82 10.67
N GLN A 964 -56.80 -14.99 11.00
CA GLN A 964 -56.94 -13.94 12.01
C GLN A 964 -57.79 -12.78 11.48
N PRO A 965 -58.52 -12.05 12.36
CA PRO A 965 -59.39 -10.96 11.95
C PRO A 965 -58.63 -9.75 11.40
N THR A 966 -57.38 -9.56 11.84
CA THR A 966 -56.46 -8.51 11.37
C THR A 966 -55.06 -9.06 11.18
N LEU A 967 -54.23 -8.37 10.39
CA LEU A 967 -52.84 -8.76 10.15
C LEU A 967 -51.95 -8.45 11.37
N GLU A 968 -52.24 -7.37 12.12
CA GLU A 968 -51.61 -7.11 13.43
C GLU A 968 -51.85 -8.29 14.39
N ALA A 969 -53.10 -8.77 14.51
CA ALA A 969 -53.44 -9.89 15.39
C ALA A 969 -52.68 -11.18 15.00
N ALA A 970 -52.34 -11.35 13.73
CA ALA A 970 -51.56 -12.48 13.24
C ALA A 970 -50.07 -12.37 13.54
N ALA A 971 -49.46 -11.20 13.29
CA ALA A 971 -48.09 -10.91 13.67
C ALA A 971 -47.89 -11.10 15.19
N ARG A 972 -48.82 -10.57 16.00
CA ARG A 972 -48.78 -10.68 17.47
C ARG A 972 -49.13 -12.06 18.01
N ALA A 973 -49.82 -12.89 17.22
CA ALA A 973 -49.97 -14.33 17.48
C ALA A 973 -48.78 -15.17 16.97
N GLY A 974 -47.70 -14.54 16.49
CA GLY A 974 -46.48 -15.21 16.03
C GLY A 974 -46.63 -15.97 14.71
N GLN A 975 -47.60 -15.60 13.86
CA GLN A 975 -47.95 -16.34 12.62
C GLN A 975 -47.00 -16.08 11.44
N TRP A 976 -45.81 -15.51 11.69
CA TRP A 976 -44.74 -15.44 10.70
C TRP A 976 -44.27 -16.85 10.29
N PRO A 977 -44.08 -17.14 8.99
CA PRO A 977 -43.59 -18.43 8.53
C PRO A 977 -42.26 -18.83 9.16
N THR A 978 -42.11 -20.12 9.49
CA THR A 978 -40.83 -20.66 9.97
C THR A 978 -39.73 -20.46 8.92
N LEU A 979 -38.48 -20.34 9.37
CA LEU A 979 -37.33 -20.16 8.48
C LEU A 979 -37.25 -21.22 7.36
N SER A 980 -37.65 -22.47 7.64
CA SER A 980 -37.71 -23.55 6.64
C SER A 980 -38.82 -23.33 5.59
N ALA A 981 -39.97 -22.78 5.97
CA ALA A 981 -41.06 -22.42 5.05
C ALA A 981 -40.80 -21.08 4.30
N ALA A 982 -39.85 -20.29 4.78
CA ALA A 982 -39.50 -18.97 4.25
C ALA A 982 -38.29 -18.96 3.30
N ARG A 983 -37.46 -20.01 3.26
CA ARG A 983 -36.33 -20.12 2.33
C ARG A 983 -36.78 -20.10 0.86
N GLY A 984 -35.95 -19.52 -0.01
CA GLY A 984 -36.22 -19.34 -1.43
C GLY A 984 -37.24 -18.23 -1.74
N LYS A 985 -37.57 -17.36 -0.76
CA LYS A 985 -38.61 -16.34 -0.89
C LYS A 985 -38.13 -14.93 -0.57
N PHE A 986 -38.83 -13.97 -1.16
CA PHE A 986 -38.76 -12.55 -0.89
C PHE A 986 -39.88 -12.11 0.04
N VAL A 987 -39.66 -11.02 0.77
CA VAL A 987 -40.66 -10.31 1.58
C VAL A 987 -40.62 -8.85 1.17
N PHE A 988 -41.66 -8.36 0.53
CA PHE A 988 -41.72 -6.96 0.10
C PHE A 988 -42.28 -6.09 1.22
N LEU A 989 -41.52 -5.06 1.61
CA LEU A 989 -41.83 -4.16 2.72
C LEU A 989 -41.90 -2.73 2.20
N MET A 990 -43.10 -2.16 2.12
CA MET A 990 -43.28 -0.81 1.61
C MET A 990 -43.03 0.22 2.72
N ILE A 991 -42.18 1.20 2.45
CA ILE A 991 -41.71 2.21 3.40
C ILE A 991 -42.01 3.63 2.90
N VAL A 992 -42.12 4.58 3.83
CA VAL A 992 -42.34 6.00 3.54
C VAL A 992 -41.50 6.91 4.45
N PRO A 993 -40.95 8.01 3.91
CA PRO A 993 -40.18 8.95 4.71
C PRO A 993 -41.06 9.65 5.75
N GLY A 994 -40.50 9.88 6.95
CA GLY A 994 -41.15 10.61 8.05
C GLY A 994 -42.46 10.01 8.54
N LEU A 995 -42.64 8.67 8.44
CA LEU A 995 -43.87 7.95 8.84
C LEU A 995 -45.15 8.53 8.21
N ASN A 996 -45.11 8.99 6.95
CA ASN A 996 -46.25 9.55 6.23
C ASN A 996 -47.26 8.49 5.74
N LEU A 997 -47.71 7.60 6.65
CA LEU A 997 -48.49 6.40 6.36
C LEU A 997 -49.79 6.64 5.56
N LYS A 998 -50.29 7.88 5.53
CA LYS A 998 -51.46 8.30 4.73
C LYS A 998 -51.26 8.09 3.23
N THR A 999 -50.02 8.09 2.74
CA THR A 999 -49.72 7.84 1.32
C THR A 999 -49.96 6.39 0.89
N PHE A 1000 -50.05 5.43 1.84
CA PHE A 1000 -50.53 4.07 1.57
C PHE A 1000 -52.06 3.98 1.40
N GLY A 1001 -52.80 5.08 1.56
CA GLY A 1001 -54.25 5.12 1.39
C GLY A 1001 -54.77 4.45 0.09
N PRO A 1002 -54.19 4.73 -1.10
CA PRO A 1002 -54.60 4.07 -2.35
C PRO A 1002 -54.22 2.58 -2.44
N TYR A 1003 -53.28 2.10 -1.62
CA TYR A 1003 -52.92 0.68 -1.52
C TYR A 1003 -53.90 -0.07 -0.61
N LEU A 1004 -54.22 0.53 0.54
CA LEU A 1004 -55.17 0.04 1.55
C LEU A 1004 -56.65 0.21 1.15
N GLN A 1005 -56.96 0.97 0.10
CA GLN A 1005 -58.34 1.22 -0.34
C GLN A 1005 -59.01 -0.08 -0.81
N GLY A 1006 -59.95 -0.60 -0.01
CA GLY A 1006 -60.59 -1.91 -0.24
C GLY A 1006 -59.81 -3.10 0.30
N HIS A 1007 -58.63 -2.86 0.88
CA HIS A 1007 -57.69 -3.87 1.39
C HIS A 1007 -57.15 -3.44 2.78
N PRO A 1008 -58.02 -3.21 3.80
CA PRO A 1008 -57.63 -2.62 5.08
C PRO A 1008 -56.66 -3.48 5.91
N ASN A 1009 -56.63 -4.80 5.70
CA ASN A 1009 -55.67 -5.76 6.27
C ASN A 1009 -54.72 -6.34 5.21
N LEU A 1010 -54.52 -5.61 4.11
CA LEU A 1010 -53.71 -6.02 2.95
C LEU A 1010 -54.19 -7.33 2.29
N GLU A 1011 -55.51 -7.56 2.29
CA GLU A 1011 -56.18 -8.70 1.64
C GLU A 1011 -55.79 -8.79 0.15
N GLY A 1012 -55.14 -9.86 -0.29
CA GLY A 1012 -54.72 -10.03 -1.70
C GLY A 1012 -53.59 -9.12 -2.19
N ARG A 1013 -52.97 -8.33 -1.30
CA ARG A 1013 -51.79 -7.49 -1.61
C ARG A 1013 -50.50 -8.29 -1.49
N ILE A 1014 -49.42 -7.83 -2.14
CA ILE A 1014 -48.14 -8.57 -2.18
C ILE A 1014 -47.13 -8.02 -1.18
N ALA A 1015 -46.92 -6.71 -1.15
CA ALA A 1015 -46.07 -6.07 -0.15
C ALA A 1015 -46.83 -5.80 1.15
N PHE A 1016 -46.15 -6.01 2.28
CA PHE A 1016 -46.53 -5.42 3.56
C PHE A 1016 -46.31 -3.90 3.51
N VAL A 1017 -46.95 -3.14 4.41
CA VAL A 1017 -46.62 -1.72 4.61
C VAL A 1017 -46.06 -1.48 6.00
N GLN A 1018 -45.16 -0.50 6.11
CA GLN A 1018 -44.77 0.13 7.37
C GLN A 1018 -46.02 0.65 8.09
N GLY A 1019 -46.16 0.32 9.37
CA GLY A 1019 -47.30 0.73 10.17
C GLY A 1019 -46.92 1.25 11.56
N ARG A 1020 -47.92 1.38 12.43
CA ARG A 1020 -47.76 1.62 13.87
C ARG A 1020 -48.56 0.57 14.66
N PRO A 1021 -48.12 0.18 15.86
CA PRO A 1021 -48.89 -0.69 16.76
C PRO A 1021 -50.32 -0.16 16.98
N GLY A 1022 -51.32 -1.05 16.99
CA GLY A 1022 -52.73 -0.66 17.08
C GLY A 1022 -53.33 -0.19 15.73
N MET A 1023 -52.81 -0.67 14.60
CA MET A 1023 -53.40 -0.50 13.27
C MET A 1023 -53.51 -1.87 12.61
N ASP A 1024 -54.69 -2.23 12.12
CA ASP A 1024 -55.06 -3.59 11.70
C ASP A 1024 -54.10 -4.26 10.68
N HIS A 1025 -53.42 -3.47 9.83
CA HIS A 1025 -52.44 -3.96 8.85
C HIS A 1025 -50.97 -4.02 9.34
N THR A 1026 -50.66 -3.59 10.57
CA THR A 1026 -49.27 -3.51 11.04
C THR A 1026 -48.73 -4.88 11.44
N ALA A 1027 -48.07 -5.55 10.50
CA ALA A 1027 -47.11 -6.60 10.82
C ALA A 1027 -45.66 -6.07 10.90
N PHE A 1028 -45.38 -4.93 10.26
CA PHE A 1028 -44.04 -4.37 10.07
C PHE A 1028 -43.93 -2.92 10.58
N VAL A 1029 -42.86 -2.62 11.34
CA VAL A 1029 -42.58 -1.31 11.93
C VAL A 1029 -41.13 -0.92 11.66
N MET A 1030 -40.85 0.38 11.49
CA MET A 1030 -39.49 0.93 11.42
C MET A 1030 -39.23 1.79 12.64
N ILE A 1031 -38.08 1.58 13.29
CA ILE A 1031 -37.50 2.45 14.32
C ILE A 1031 -36.01 2.54 14.03
N ASP A 1032 -35.62 3.57 13.29
CA ASP A 1032 -34.25 3.66 12.76
C ASP A 1032 -33.22 4.01 13.84
N ASN A 1033 -33.60 4.80 14.85
CA ASN A 1033 -32.70 5.20 15.93
C ASN A 1033 -32.66 4.19 17.10
N ALA A 1034 -31.88 3.12 16.93
CA ALA A 1034 -31.68 2.12 17.99
C ALA A 1034 -31.00 2.65 19.26
N LEU A 1035 -30.27 3.78 19.20
CA LEU A 1035 -29.60 4.37 20.36
C LEU A 1035 -30.59 5.03 21.33
N THR A 1036 -31.60 5.72 20.82
CA THR A 1036 -32.63 6.39 21.63
C THR A 1036 -33.83 5.48 21.93
N ARG A 1037 -34.14 4.51 21.05
CA ARG A 1037 -35.39 3.73 21.08
C ARG A 1037 -35.18 2.20 21.10
N GLY A 1038 -34.00 1.73 21.50
CA GLY A 1038 -33.65 0.30 21.56
C GLY A 1038 -34.58 -0.58 22.41
N ASP A 1039 -35.17 -0.05 23.49
CA ASP A 1039 -36.14 -0.80 24.31
C ASP A 1039 -37.55 -0.83 23.69
N GLU A 1040 -37.95 0.19 22.93
CA GLU A 1040 -39.20 0.16 22.15
C GLU A 1040 -39.12 -0.94 21.08
N ILE A 1041 -38.00 -1.01 20.35
CA ILE A 1041 -37.72 -2.10 19.41
C ILE A 1041 -37.82 -3.45 20.12
N ARG A 1042 -37.16 -3.60 21.28
CA ARG A 1042 -37.19 -4.85 22.08
C ARG A 1042 -38.61 -5.28 22.42
N THR A 1043 -39.45 -4.35 22.87
CA THR A 1043 -40.88 -4.63 23.15
C THR A 1043 -41.62 -5.07 21.89
N LEU A 1044 -41.49 -4.36 20.77
CA LEU A 1044 -42.20 -4.71 19.54
C LEU A 1044 -41.75 -6.07 18.96
N VAL A 1045 -40.46 -6.38 19.01
CA VAL A 1045 -39.91 -7.69 18.63
C VAL A 1045 -40.45 -8.81 19.53
N GLY A 1046 -40.60 -8.54 20.83
CA GLY A 1046 -41.22 -9.46 21.80
C GLY A 1046 -42.73 -9.61 21.61
N GLU A 1047 -43.42 -8.57 21.15
CA GLU A 1047 -44.84 -8.60 20.79
C GLU A 1047 -45.12 -9.25 19.42
N GLY A 1048 -44.10 -9.67 18.65
CA GLY A 1048 -44.27 -10.40 17.38
C GLY A 1048 -44.25 -9.54 16.11
N TYR A 1049 -44.02 -8.23 16.22
CA TYR A 1049 -43.81 -7.37 15.05
C TYR A 1049 -42.47 -7.69 14.37
N LEU A 1050 -42.44 -7.57 13.04
CA LEU A 1050 -41.21 -7.46 12.28
C LEU A 1050 -40.71 -6.01 12.37
N VAL A 1051 -39.50 -5.79 12.90
CA VAL A 1051 -38.94 -4.46 13.10
C VAL A 1051 -37.67 -4.26 12.26
N ARG A 1052 -37.63 -3.18 11.48
CA ARG A 1052 -36.40 -2.65 10.86
C ARG A 1052 -35.82 -1.54 11.70
N SER A 1053 -34.50 -1.56 11.84
CA SER A 1053 -33.70 -0.47 12.39
C SER A 1053 -32.50 -0.20 11.47
N ARG A 1054 -31.71 0.83 11.77
CA ARG A 1054 -30.52 1.21 11.01
C ARG A 1054 -29.25 1.02 11.84
N ALA A 1055 -28.16 0.60 11.21
CA ALA A 1055 -26.83 0.58 11.82
C ALA A 1055 -26.10 1.93 11.72
N ASP A 1056 -26.45 2.73 10.70
CA ASP A 1056 -25.92 4.04 10.34
C ASP A 1056 -27.06 4.91 9.81
N ILE A 1057 -27.06 6.24 10.01
CA ILE A 1057 -28.09 7.19 9.55
C ILE A 1057 -27.44 8.46 8.98
N ASP A 1058 -27.94 8.97 7.84
CA ASP A 1058 -27.42 10.15 7.11
C ASP A 1058 -25.89 10.13 6.91
N THR A 1059 -25.33 8.92 6.76
CA THR A 1059 -23.89 8.57 6.76
C THR A 1059 -23.09 8.93 8.03
N GLY A 1060 -23.73 9.40 9.10
CA GLY A 1060 -23.07 9.97 10.28
C GLY A 1060 -22.12 9.00 10.98
N GLU A 1061 -22.60 7.81 11.35
CA GLU A 1061 -21.79 6.78 12.01
C GLU A 1061 -20.62 6.30 11.14
N ALA A 1062 -20.82 6.23 9.82
CA ALA A 1062 -19.78 5.85 8.87
C ALA A 1062 -18.71 6.93 8.69
N ARG A 1063 -19.09 8.22 8.72
CA ARG A 1063 -18.13 9.34 8.77
C ARG A 1063 -17.38 9.38 10.11
N ALA A 1064 -18.04 9.05 11.21
CA ALA A 1064 -17.48 9.07 12.58
C ALA A 1064 -16.71 7.80 12.98
N ASN A 1065 -16.82 6.71 12.20
CA ASN A 1065 -16.39 5.35 12.56
C ASN A 1065 -17.00 4.84 13.90
N ASP A 1066 -18.30 5.10 14.11
CA ASP A 1066 -19.02 4.77 15.35
C ASP A 1066 -19.99 3.59 15.19
N THR A 1067 -19.57 2.40 15.61
CA THR A 1067 -20.41 1.19 15.58
C THR A 1067 -21.47 1.12 16.68
N SER A 1068 -21.60 2.12 17.56
CA SER A 1068 -22.53 2.11 18.70
C SER A 1068 -23.99 1.87 18.28
N ARG A 1069 -24.45 2.51 17.20
CA ARG A 1069 -25.81 2.30 16.66
C ARG A 1069 -26.00 0.89 16.11
N ARG A 1070 -25.01 0.33 15.41
CA ARG A 1070 -25.01 -1.06 14.92
C ARG A 1070 -25.20 -2.04 16.08
N GLU A 1071 -24.44 -1.90 17.15
CA GLU A 1071 -24.52 -2.79 18.30
C GLU A 1071 -25.82 -2.60 19.10
N ALA A 1072 -26.33 -1.37 19.22
CA ALA A 1072 -27.66 -1.12 19.79
C ALA A 1072 -28.79 -1.77 18.95
N ALA A 1073 -28.73 -1.67 17.62
CA ALA A 1073 -29.68 -2.34 16.73
C ALA A 1073 -29.62 -3.87 16.89
N LEU A 1074 -28.41 -4.44 16.91
CA LEU A 1074 -28.19 -5.89 17.15
C LEU A 1074 -28.68 -6.35 18.54
N ALA A 1075 -28.48 -5.54 19.57
CA ALA A 1075 -28.87 -5.86 20.95
C ALA A 1075 -30.38 -5.63 21.24
N SER A 1076 -31.03 -4.74 20.48
CA SER A 1076 -32.48 -4.49 20.57
C SER A 1076 -33.32 -5.67 20.09
N GLY A 1077 -32.80 -6.42 19.11
CA GLY A 1077 -33.49 -7.55 18.48
C GLY A 1077 -34.23 -7.21 17.19
N ALA A 1078 -34.01 -6.05 16.58
CA ALA A 1078 -34.53 -5.77 15.23
C ALA A 1078 -34.21 -6.93 14.27
N GLN A 1079 -35.22 -7.46 13.57
CA GLN A 1079 -35.04 -8.58 12.63
C GLN A 1079 -34.38 -8.12 11.33
N ILE A 1080 -34.49 -6.84 10.98
CA ILE A 1080 -33.87 -6.22 9.82
C ILE A 1080 -33.00 -5.06 10.31
N ILE A 1081 -31.73 -5.05 9.90
CA ILE A 1081 -30.81 -3.96 10.19
C ILE A 1081 -30.26 -3.48 8.85
N SER A 1082 -30.70 -2.29 8.42
CA SER A 1082 -30.22 -1.63 7.21
C SER A 1082 -28.90 -0.92 7.48
N THR A 1083 -28.09 -0.79 6.43
CA THR A 1083 -26.79 -0.13 6.44
C THR A 1083 -26.48 0.36 5.03
N ASP A 1084 -25.96 1.57 4.93
CA ASP A 1084 -25.40 2.10 3.70
C ASP A 1084 -23.93 1.66 3.51
N TYR A 1085 -23.32 0.95 4.48
CA TYR A 1085 -21.89 0.56 4.48
C TYR A 1085 -21.63 -0.94 4.80
N PRO A 1086 -22.17 -1.89 4.00
CA PRO A 1086 -21.95 -3.32 4.23
C PRO A 1086 -20.62 -3.89 3.67
N PHE A 1087 -19.82 -3.07 2.98
CA PHE A 1087 -18.56 -3.47 2.33
C PHE A 1087 -17.34 -2.73 2.91
N THR A 1088 -16.14 -3.26 2.67
CA THR A 1088 -14.87 -2.69 3.12
C THR A 1088 -13.83 -2.71 1.98
N PRO A 1089 -12.96 -1.70 1.82
CA PRO A 1089 -12.93 -0.44 2.58
C PRO A 1089 -14.19 0.40 2.35
N ASN A 1090 -14.59 1.18 3.34
CA ASN A 1090 -15.65 2.15 3.14
C ASN A 1090 -15.12 3.42 2.47
N ILE A 1091 -16.04 4.32 2.16
CA ILE A 1091 -15.86 5.39 1.19
C ILE A 1091 -15.23 6.64 1.81
N PHE A 1092 -15.33 6.74 3.14
CA PHE A 1092 -14.62 7.71 3.97
C PHE A 1092 -13.23 7.18 4.39
N GLY A 1093 -12.83 5.99 3.91
CA GLY A 1093 -11.51 5.41 4.11
C GLY A 1093 -11.23 4.97 5.55
N ASN A 1094 -12.26 4.59 6.31
CA ASN A 1094 -12.13 4.09 7.69
C ASN A 1094 -12.75 2.68 7.87
N ASP A 1095 -12.66 2.13 9.09
CA ASP A 1095 -13.02 0.74 9.39
C ASP A 1095 -14.53 0.47 9.52
N TYR A 1096 -15.40 1.47 9.41
CA TYR A 1096 -16.83 1.29 9.61
C TYR A 1096 -17.41 0.36 8.52
N VAL A 1097 -17.76 -0.86 8.92
CA VAL A 1097 -18.40 -1.84 8.05
C VAL A 1097 -19.42 -2.68 8.83
N VAL A 1098 -20.62 -2.81 8.25
CA VAL A 1098 -21.74 -3.57 8.81
C VAL A 1098 -21.83 -4.89 8.05
N LYS A 1099 -20.86 -5.78 8.30
CA LYS A 1099 -20.73 -7.07 7.60
C LYS A 1099 -21.99 -7.93 7.80
N PRO A 1100 -22.54 -8.56 6.74
CA PRO A 1100 -23.60 -9.54 6.87
C PRO A 1100 -23.19 -10.76 7.72
N PHE A 1101 -24.17 -11.45 8.30
CA PHE A 1101 -23.91 -12.72 9.00
C PHE A 1101 -23.57 -13.83 8.00
N ALA A 1102 -22.73 -14.80 8.40
CA ALA A 1102 -22.23 -15.87 7.54
C ALA A 1102 -23.30 -16.77 6.86
N GLN A 1103 -24.57 -16.73 7.29
CA GLN A 1103 -25.70 -17.40 6.63
C GLN A 1103 -26.82 -16.44 6.19
N GLY A 1104 -26.55 -15.13 6.19
CA GLY A 1104 -27.54 -14.06 6.03
C GLY A 1104 -28.51 -13.90 7.21
N LEU A 1105 -28.26 -14.57 8.33
CA LEU A 1105 -29.06 -14.48 9.56
C LEU A 1105 -28.26 -14.86 10.82
N ARG A 1106 -28.82 -14.54 11.98
CA ARG A 1106 -28.39 -15.00 13.31
C ARG A 1106 -29.61 -15.35 14.17
N ALA A 1107 -29.40 -16.01 15.31
CA ALA A 1107 -30.44 -16.10 16.33
C ALA A 1107 -30.80 -14.70 16.86
N ASN A 1108 -32.10 -14.42 16.97
CA ASN A 1108 -32.63 -13.18 17.52
C ASN A 1108 -32.51 -13.18 19.06
N PRO A 1109 -31.99 -12.12 19.71
CA PRO A 1109 -31.79 -12.09 21.16
C PRO A 1109 -33.07 -11.93 21.99
N VAL A 1110 -34.22 -11.68 21.37
CA VAL A 1110 -35.52 -11.47 22.04
C VAL A 1110 -36.48 -12.64 21.81
N ASN A 1111 -36.62 -13.10 20.55
CA ASN A 1111 -37.58 -14.15 20.17
C ASN A 1111 -36.93 -15.40 19.51
N GLY A 1112 -35.60 -15.50 19.53
CA GLY A 1112 -34.88 -16.71 19.10
C GLY A 1112 -34.89 -17.81 20.17
N ALA A 1113 -35.12 -19.06 19.76
CA ALA A 1113 -35.18 -20.20 20.68
C ALA A 1113 -33.81 -20.50 21.33
N ALA A 1114 -33.75 -20.42 22.66
CA ALA A 1114 -32.60 -20.83 23.46
C ALA A 1114 -32.35 -22.34 23.29
N GLY A 1115 -31.35 -22.69 22.48
CA GLY A 1115 -31.05 -24.08 22.10
C GLY A 1115 -30.54 -24.24 20.67
N ILE A 1116 -30.77 -23.25 19.79
CA ILE A 1116 -29.96 -23.11 18.58
C ILE A 1116 -28.56 -22.67 19.04
N ALA A 1117 -27.63 -23.64 19.09
CA ALA A 1117 -26.23 -23.33 19.36
C ALA A 1117 -25.73 -22.30 18.34
N GLN A 1118 -25.02 -21.28 18.80
CA GLN A 1118 -24.18 -20.52 17.88
C GLN A 1118 -23.21 -21.50 17.20
N PRO A 1119 -22.94 -21.36 15.89
CA PRO A 1119 -21.71 -21.88 15.34
C PRO A 1119 -20.58 -21.36 16.23
N ARG A 1120 -19.73 -22.26 16.73
CA ARG A 1120 -18.47 -21.83 17.33
C ARG A 1120 -17.63 -21.17 16.22
N PRO A 1121 -16.78 -20.18 16.56
CA PRO A 1121 -15.87 -19.57 15.58
C PRO A 1121 -14.99 -20.64 14.91
#